data_AF-A0A6M0F9Q1-F1
#
_entry.id   AF-A0A6M0F9Q1-F1
#
_cell.length_a   1.000
_cell.length_b   1.000
_cell.length_c   1.000
_cell.angle_alpha   90.00
_cell.angle_beta   90.00
_cell.angle_gamma   90.00
#
_symmetry.space_group_name_H-M   'P 1'
#
loop_
_entity.id
_entity.type
_entity.pdbx_description
1 polymer ?
#
loop_
_entity_poly.entity_id
_entity_poly.type
_entity_poly.pdbx_seq_one_letter_code
_entity_poly.pdbx_strand_id
1 'polypeptide(L)'
;MSVTASGGSSVARPQLYQTVALSTIIQAEQQDRFLGNGELGELSTYFSSGLKRLQIANVITRNSELIVSRAANRIFVGGSPLAFLERPEPEPEEMLVTVGGEALDTRKSMALGTATYVDSGGGFFGGIAQVFSASGGGPVPTGFRPINVTQYGPSNMQKSLRDMSWFLRYLTYAIVAGDPNILSVNVRGLREIIEGACSTQATVVALGEMKAASRDYFRQDTEALELVEQYFDVILTEFAASTPSNKLRQRPSNDLQGLQLPQIYFNAAERRPKFVMKPGLSTSEKNEVVKAAYRQVFERDITRAYSLGIGDLESKVKNGDISMKEFIRRLVKSPLYRRNFFEPYINSRALELAFRHILGRGPSSREEVQKYFSIVSAGGFAKLIDALVDSNEYADYFGEETVPYLRGLGQEAQECRNWGPQQDLLRYSAPFRKIPQFLTTFAAYDQPLPDQHPYGSGNDPIENQFGAIFPKETRDLNASPALFGKDTRRLLINRGPGINSQVSNPGARGVAPGSLGPKVFKLDQIPGKGFDSIKFSESSTQAIIRAAYLQVFGREVYKGQELSTAETRLENGEITVREFIRQLAKSETFRKMYWTSLYVMKAVEYIHRRLLGRPTYGRNETNAYFDICAKKGFYTLVDAILDSAEYEEVFGEDTVPYERYVTPGGFAQRMRRVGSIGSTGITTKPETTARFIELGAVTETRTSPNVTFRLNQGV
;
A
#
# COMPACT_ATOMS: atom_id res chain seq x y z
N MET A 1 -5.96 -1.75 -22.58
CA MET A 1 -6.45 -0.93 -21.45
C MET A 1 -5.25 -0.49 -20.64
N SER A 2 -4.92 0.81 -20.61
CA SER A 2 -3.89 1.34 -19.71
C SER A 2 -4.51 1.63 -18.35
N VAL A 3 -3.94 1.07 -17.28
CA VAL A 3 -4.37 1.36 -15.90
C VAL A 3 -3.86 2.75 -15.54
N THR A 4 -4.76 3.71 -15.35
CA THR A 4 -4.43 5.13 -15.09
C THR A 4 -4.37 5.48 -13.61
N ALA A 5 -5.06 4.71 -12.77
CA ALA A 5 -5.15 4.96 -11.33
C ALA A 5 -4.76 3.73 -10.50
N SER A 6 -4.34 3.96 -9.27
CA SER A 6 -4.05 2.92 -8.30
C SER A 6 -4.65 3.27 -6.95
N GLY A 7 -5.25 2.28 -6.29
CA GLY A 7 -5.68 2.41 -4.90
C GLY A 7 -4.53 2.20 -3.90
N GLY A 8 -3.30 1.97 -4.39
CA GLY A 8 -2.15 1.57 -3.59
C GLY A 8 -2.03 0.05 -3.45
N SER A 9 -0.81 -0.44 -3.23
CA SER A 9 -0.53 -1.82 -2.84
C SER A 9 -0.15 -1.86 -1.36
N SER A 10 -1.07 -2.37 -0.53
CA SER A 10 -0.72 -2.72 0.84
C SER A 10 0.07 -4.02 0.86
N VAL A 11 1.13 -4.09 1.67
CA VAL A 11 1.82 -5.36 1.96
C VAL A 11 0.83 -6.27 2.70
N ALA A 12 0.27 -7.24 2.01
CA ALA A 12 -0.55 -8.28 2.60
C ALA A 12 0.28 -9.57 2.65
N ARG A 13 0.42 -10.14 3.84
CA ARG A 13 1.06 -11.43 4.04
C ARG A 13 -0.05 -12.46 4.23
N PRO A 14 -0.28 -13.38 3.26
CA PRO A 14 -1.26 -14.43 3.46
C PRO A 14 -0.81 -15.32 4.61
N GLN A 15 -1.74 -15.70 5.48
CA GLN A 15 -1.44 -16.68 6.53
C GLN A 15 -1.22 -18.04 5.87
N LEU A 16 -0.07 -18.65 6.14
CA LEU A 16 0.31 -19.93 5.53
C LEU A 16 -0.17 -21.11 6.37
N TYR A 17 0.01 -21.02 7.68
CA TYR A 17 -0.36 -22.06 8.65
C TYR A 17 -0.55 -21.43 10.04
N GLN A 18 -0.97 -22.26 11.01
CA GLN A 18 -1.17 -21.88 12.40
C GLN A 18 -0.15 -22.63 13.26
N THR A 19 0.27 -22.00 14.35
CA THR A 19 1.06 -22.63 15.42
C THR A 19 0.27 -22.50 16.71
N VAL A 20 0.51 -23.39 17.68
CA VAL A 20 -0.17 -23.33 18.99
C VAL A 20 0.09 -21.98 19.69
N ALA A 21 1.33 -21.49 19.63
CA ALA A 21 1.68 -20.21 20.23
C ALA A 21 0.96 -19.03 19.54
N LEU A 22 0.88 -19.03 18.21
CA LEU A 22 0.23 -17.95 17.46
C LEU A 22 -1.29 -17.99 17.65
N SER A 23 -1.92 -19.17 17.59
CA SER A 23 -3.37 -19.30 17.70
C SER A 23 -3.90 -18.88 19.08
N THR A 24 -3.20 -19.26 20.16
CA THR A 24 -3.55 -18.86 21.54
C THR A 24 -3.41 -17.36 21.76
N ILE A 25 -2.31 -16.75 21.31
CA ILE A 25 -2.09 -15.30 21.44
C ILE A 25 -3.13 -14.51 20.62
N ILE A 26 -3.40 -14.94 19.39
CA ILE A 26 -4.38 -14.29 18.51
C ILE A 26 -5.78 -14.33 19.11
N GLN A 27 -6.20 -15.41 19.77
CA GLN A 27 -7.52 -15.49 20.41
C GLN A 27 -7.69 -14.45 21.53
N ALA A 28 -6.65 -14.14 22.29
CA ALA A 28 -6.67 -13.09 23.29
C ALA A 28 -6.66 -11.69 22.64
N GLU A 29 -5.82 -11.49 21.62
CA GLU A 29 -5.68 -10.24 20.87
C GLU A 29 -6.98 -9.83 20.18
N GLN A 30 -7.64 -10.75 19.45
CA GLN A 30 -8.91 -10.49 18.78
C GLN A 30 -10.05 -10.15 19.73
N GLN A 31 -9.87 -10.35 21.04
CA GLN A 31 -10.84 -10.03 22.08
C GLN A 31 -10.45 -8.80 22.92
N ASP A 32 -9.31 -8.15 22.62
CA ASP A 32 -8.70 -7.09 23.44
C ASP A 32 -8.51 -7.49 24.92
N ARG A 33 -8.26 -8.79 25.15
CA ARG A 33 -8.06 -9.38 26.48
C ARG A 33 -6.56 -9.55 26.74
N PHE A 34 -6.20 -9.53 28.01
CA PHE A 34 -4.92 -10.14 28.41
C PHE A 34 -5.10 -11.65 28.45
N LEU A 35 -4.00 -12.37 28.20
CA LEU A 35 -3.97 -13.84 28.26
C LEU A 35 -4.46 -14.34 29.61
N GLY A 36 -5.42 -15.26 29.59
CA GLY A 36 -5.93 -15.91 30.79
C GLY A 36 -5.00 -17.01 31.30
N ASN A 37 -5.21 -17.47 32.54
CA ASN A 37 -4.40 -18.56 33.12
C ASN A 37 -4.47 -19.86 32.31
N GLY A 38 -5.61 -20.15 31.67
CA GLY A 38 -5.75 -21.33 30.81
C GLY A 38 -4.88 -21.25 29.54
N GLU A 39 -4.95 -20.11 28.84
CA GLU A 39 -4.14 -19.85 27.63
C GLU A 39 -2.64 -19.81 27.97
N LEU A 40 -2.26 -19.23 29.12
CA LEU A 40 -0.89 -19.26 29.63
C LEU A 40 -0.43 -20.68 29.99
N GLY A 41 -1.31 -21.50 30.56
CA GLY A 41 -1.06 -22.91 30.83
C GLY A 41 -0.78 -23.68 29.55
N GLU A 42 -1.59 -23.48 28.50
CA GLU A 42 -1.40 -24.10 27.18
C GLU A 42 -0.05 -23.72 26.55
N LEU A 43 0.31 -22.43 26.61
CA LEU A 43 1.62 -21.96 26.17
C LEU A 43 2.76 -22.61 26.96
N SER A 44 2.62 -22.68 28.29
CA SER A 44 3.61 -23.32 29.16
C SER A 44 3.81 -24.80 28.80
N THR A 45 2.72 -25.55 28.58
CA THR A 45 2.77 -26.96 28.16
C THR A 45 3.41 -27.12 26.79
N TYR A 46 3.10 -26.23 25.85
CA TYR A 46 3.72 -26.24 24.53
C TYR A 46 5.24 -26.04 24.61
N PHE A 47 5.69 -24.99 25.32
CA PHE A 47 7.11 -24.68 25.46
C PHE A 47 7.88 -25.73 26.27
N SER A 48 7.29 -26.32 27.31
CA SER A 48 7.93 -27.41 28.06
C SER A 48 8.17 -28.65 27.20
N SER A 49 7.28 -28.92 26.24
CA SER A 49 7.43 -30.04 25.28
C SER A 49 8.40 -29.74 24.10
N GLY A 50 8.96 -28.53 24.02
CA GLY A 50 9.72 -28.05 22.86
C GLY A 50 10.98 -28.86 22.55
N LEU A 51 11.78 -29.21 23.57
CA LEU A 51 13.01 -30.01 23.38
C LEU A 51 12.71 -31.38 22.77
N LYS A 52 11.63 -32.02 23.21
CA LYS A 52 11.20 -33.32 22.71
C LYS A 52 10.78 -33.25 21.24
N ARG A 53 10.00 -32.25 20.86
CA ARG A 53 9.60 -32.00 19.45
C ARG A 53 10.82 -31.77 18.55
N LEU A 54 11.82 -31.04 19.03
CA LEU A 54 13.07 -30.81 18.30
C LEU A 54 13.88 -32.10 18.15
N GLN A 55 13.95 -32.94 19.19
CA GLN A 55 14.61 -34.24 19.11
C GLN A 55 13.93 -35.15 18.09
N ILE A 56 12.60 -35.23 18.09
CA ILE A 56 11.81 -35.99 17.11
C ILE A 56 12.11 -35.51 15.68
N ALA A 57 12.01 -34.19 15.46
CA ALA A 57 12.30 -33.59 14.15
C ALA A 57 13.73 -33.91 13.68
N ASN A 58 14.72 -33.82 14.57
CA ASN A 58 16.12 -34.11 14.25
C ASN A 58 16.33 -35.58 13.88
N VAL A 59 15.73 -36.52 14.61
CA VAL A 59 15.82 -37.96 14.29
C VAL A 59 15.19 -38.26 12.93
N ILE A 60 14.02 -37.69 12.61
CA ILE A 60 13.36 -37.88 11.30
C ILE A 60 14.20 -37.25 10.18
N THR A 61 14.72 -36.03 10.37
CA THR A 61 15.55 -35.34 9.39
C THR A 61 16.85 -36.09 9.11
N ARG A 62 17.55 -36.61 10.15
CA ARG A 62 18.78 -37.38 9.98
C ARG A 62 18.57 -38.68 9.19
N ASN A 63 17.41 -39.30 9.34
CA ASN A 63 17.08 -40.58 8.73
C ASN A 63 16.16 -40.45 7.51
N SER A 64 15.93 -39.23 6.98
CA SER A 64 14.92 -38.98 5.95
C SER A 64 15.17 -39.79 4.68
N GLU A 65 16.43 -39.95 4.26
CA GLU A 65 16.79 -40.73 3.07
C GLU A 65 16.42 -42.21 3.22
N LEU A 66 16.66 -42.79 4.40
CA LEU A 66 16.34 -44.19 4.69
C LEU A 66 14.82 -44.40 4.75
N ILE A 67 14.08 -43.45 5.36
CA ILE A 67 12.62 -43.49 5.43
C ILE A 67 12.00 -43.40 4.02
N VAL A 68 12.47 -42.45 3.20
CA VAL A 68 12.00 -42.31 1.80
C VAL A 68 12.40 -43.52 0.96
N SER A 69 13.62 -44.05 1.12
CA SER A 69 14.09 -45.24 0.41
C SER A 69 13.22 -46.46 0.69
N ARG A 70 12.91 -46.72 1.96
CA ARG A 70 12.06 -47.83 2.37
C ARG A 70 10.65 -47.72 1.78
N ALA A 71 10.07 -46.52 1.78
CA ALA A 71 8.77 -46.27 1.17
C ALA A 71 8.79 -46.38 -0.37
N ALA A 72 9.82 -45.86 -1.02
CA ALA A 72 9.98 -45.92 -2.47
C ALA A 72 10.13 -47.37 -2.96
N ASN A 73 10.93 -48.19 -2.28
CA ASN A 73 11.11 -49.61 -2.60
C ASN A 73 9.82 -50.43 -2.42
N ARG A 74 8.87 -49.95 -1.60
CA ARG A 74 7.56 -50.60 -1.43
C ARG A 74 6.63 -50.37 -2.63
N ILE A 75 6.77 -49.24 -3.34
CA ILE A 75 5.85 -48.86 -4.41
C ILE A 75 6.45 -48.93 -5.82
N PHE A 76 7.77 -48.87 -5.96
CA PHE A 76 8.47 -48.93 -7.24
C PHE A 76 9.18 -50.26 -7.46
N VAL A 77 9.16 -50.76 -8.70
CA VAL A 77 9.84 -51.98 -9.12
C VAL A 77 10.64 -51.77 -10.41
N GLY A 78 11.70 -52.55 -10.62
CA GLY A 78 12.45 -52.54 -11.88
C GLY A 78 13.59 -51.51 -11.98
N GLY A 79 14.12 -51.02 -10.86
CA GLY A 79 15.28 -50.11 -10.81
C GLY A 79 15.56 -49.61 -9.38
N SER A 80 16.65 -48.86 -9.17
CA SER A 80 16.92 -48.19 -7.88
C SER A 80 16.22 -46.81 -7.86
N PRO A 81 15.17 -46.60 -7.04
CA PRO A 81 14.44 -45.34 -7.01
C PRO A 81 15.32 -44.17 -6.56
N LEU A 82 16.25 -44.41 -5.62
CA LEU A 82 17.11 -43.41 -4.99
C LEU A 82 18.00 -42.64 -5.97
N ALA A 83 18.27 -43.18 -7.15
CA ALA A 83 19.04 -42.51 -8.20
C ALA A 83 18.37 -41.21 -8.70
N PHE A 84 17.07 -41.05 -8.47
CA PHE A 84 16.28 -39.89 -8.89
C PHE A 84 15.99 -38.89 -7.76
N LEU A 85 16.56 -39.09 -6.56
CA LEU A 85 16.37 -38.16 -5.45
C LEU A 85 17.23 -36.91 -5.68
N GLU A 86 16.57 -35.77 -5.92
CA GLU A 86 17.24 -34.47 -5.97
C GLU A 86 17.73 -34.10 -4.57
N ARG A 87 19.06 -33.98 -4.41
CA ARG A 87 19.67 -33.46 -3.19
C ARG A 87 19.55 -31.94 -3.21
N PRO A 88 19.02 -31.28 -2.18
CA PRO A 88 19.15 -29.84 -2.06
C PRO A 88 20.65 -29.49 -2.02
N GLU A 89 21.07 -28.50 -2.80
CA GLU A 89 22.42 -27.94 -2.68
C GLU A 89 22.61 -27.46 -1.23
N PRO A 90 23.76 -27.72 -0.59
CA PRO A 90 24.03 -27.16 0.72
C PRO A 90 23.99 -25.64 0.60
N GLU A 91 23.13 -24.99 1.37
CA GLU A 91 23.17 -23.53 1.51
C GLU A 91 24.57 -23.14 2.00
N PRO A 92 25.17 -22.04 1.49
CA PRO A 92 26.44 -21.57 2.00
C PRO A 92 26.27 -21.28 3.50
N GLU A 93 27.05 -21.96 4.34
CA GLU A 93 27.04 -21.78 5.78
C GLU A 93 27.22 -20.29 6.12
N GLU A 94 26.17 -19.64 6.63
CA GLU A 94 26.29 -18.27 7.15
C GLU A 94 27.21 -18.28 8.36
N MET A 95 28.39 -17.68 8.22
CA MET A 95 29.32 -17.46 9.32
C MET A 95 28.66 -16.61 10.41
N LEU A 96 28.35 -17.22 11.56
CA LEU A 96 27.92 -16.52 12.76
C LEU A 96 29.07 -15.66 13.31
N VAL A 97 28.96 -14.34 13.17
CA VAL A 97 29.88 -13.36 13.74
C VAL A 97 29.41 -12.97 15.15
N THR A 98 30.29 -12.98 16.15
CA THR A 98 29.96 -12.46 17.48
C THR A 98 29.94 -10.94 17.50
N VAL A 99 29.28 -10.35 18.50
CA VAL A 99 29.09 -8.90 18.73
C VAL A 99 30.41 -8.10 18.82
N GLY A 100 31.58 -8.76 18.79
CA GLY A 100 32.90 -8.13 18.74
C GLY A 100 33.62 -8.14 17.37
N GLY A 101 33.02 -8.68 16.31
CA GLY A 101 33.60 -8.63 14.96
C GLY A 101 34.76 -9.61 14.68
N GLU A 102 35.03 -10.58 15.55
CA GLU A 102 35.94 -11.70 15.24
C GLU A 102 35.16 -12.90 14.68
N ALA A 103 35.68 -13.46 13.59
CA ALA A 103 35.20 -14.68 12.97
C ALA A 103 35.43 -15.87 13.91
N LEU A 104 34.38 -16.62 14.24
CA LEU A 104 34.48 -17.82 15.06
C LEU A 104 35.01 -18.97 14.20
N ASP A 105 36.29 -19.26 14.36
CA ASP A 105 36.93 -20.41 13.73
C ASP A 105 36.39 -21.71 14.36
N THR A 106 36.04 -22.69 13.52
CA THR A 106 35.32 -23.92 13.87
C THR A 106 35.99 -24.70 15.02
N ARG A 107 37.32 -24.59 15.17
CA ARG A 107 38.08 -25.17 16.29
C ARG A 107 37.77 -24.58 17.67
N LYS A 108 37.46 -23.29 17.79
CA LYS A 108 37.11 -22.69 19.08
C LYS A 108 35.68 -23.04 19.52
N SER A 109 34.78 -23.34 18.57
CA SER A 109 33.43 -23.85 18.87
C SER A 109 33.46 -25.28 19.46
N MET A 110 34.46 -26.09 19.09
CA MET A 110 34.68 -27.43 19.66
C MET A 110 35.18 -27.39 21.11
N ALA A 111 35.92 -26.35 21.51
CA ALA A 111 36.40 -26.20 22.89
C ALA A 111 35.30 -25.78 23.88
N LEU A 112 34.19 -25.20 23.38
CA LEU A 112 33.05 -24.72 24.18
C LEU A 112 31.95 -25.78 24.40
N GLY A 113 32.20 -27.05 24.05
CA GLY A 113 31.35 -28.18 24.46
C GLY A 113 29.95 -28.24 23.83
N THR A 114 29.63 -27.39 22.85
CA THR A 114 28.31 -27.31 22.21
C THR A 114 28.21 -28.05 20.87
N ALA A 115 29.23 -28.81 20.47
CA ALA A 115 29.21 -29.61 19.26
C ALA A 115 29.52 -31.08 19.57
N THR A 116 28.48 -31.89 19.80
CA THR A 116 28.58 -33.36 19.69
C THR A 116 28.48 -33.74 18.22
N TYR A 117 29.63 -33.81 17.55
CA TYR A 117 29.78 -34.57 16.31
C TYR A 117 30.06 -36.01 16.73
N VAL A 118 29.12 -36.92 16.47
CA VAL A 118 29.38 -38.37 16.56
C VAL A 118 29.83 -38.80 15.18
N ASP A 119 31.08 -39.25 15.14
CA ASP A 119 31.73 -39.95 14.04
C ASP A 119 30.80 -41.03 13.47
N SER A 120 30.52 -40.96 12.16
CA SER A 120 29.81 -42.00 11.43
C SER A 120 30.75 -43.18 11.16
N GLY A 121 31.24 -43.79 12.23
CA GLY A 121 31.96 -45.07 12.23
C GLY A 121 30.97 -46.21 12.36
N GLY A 122 30.20 -46.49 11.30
CA GLY A 122 29.21 -47.58 11.27
C GLY A 122 29.26 -48.32 9.94
N GLY A 123 29.93 -49.46 9.93
CA GLY A 123 30.26 -50.23 8.73
C GLY A 123 29.07 -50.63 7.84
N PHE A 124 29.35 -50.60 6.54
CA PHE A 124 28.52 -51.00 5.39
C PHE A 124 27.85 -52.39 5.50
N PHE A 125 28.25 -53.22 6.46
CA PHE A 125 27.73 -54.59 6.66
C PHE A 125 26.65 -54.72 7.75
N GLY A 126 26.34 -53.67 8.52
CA GLY A 126 25.32 -53.72 9.58
C GLY A 126 23.87 -53.48 9.12
N GLY A 127 23.67 -52.88 7.96
CA GLY A 127 22.33 -52.46 7.47
C GLY A 127 21.56 -53.51 6.67
N ILE A 128 22.20 -54.59 6.20
CA ILE A 128 21.57 -55.56 5.30
C ILE A 128 20.60 -56.51 6.05
N ALA A 129 20.83 -56.75 7.35
CA ALA A 129 20.00 -57.65 8.15
C ALA A 129 18.62 -57.05 8.53
N GLN A 130 18.46 -55.73 8.55
CA GLN A 130 17.17 -55.06 8.79
C GLN A 130 16.33 -54.84 7.52
N VAL A 131 16.93 -54.95 6.33
CA VAL A 131 16.23 -54.76 5.05
C VAL A 131 15.40 -55.99 4.66
N PHE A 132 15.76 -57.18 5.13
CA PHE A 132 15.05 -58.43 4.84
C PHE A 132 14.11 -58.93 5.95
N SER A 133 14.06 -58.25 7.10
CA SER A 133 13.20 -58.63 8.24
C SER A 133 12.20 -57.54 8.62
N ALA A 134 11.34 -57.15 7.67
CA ALA A 134 10.19 -56.29 7.97
C ALA A 134 8.96 -56.74 7.18
N SER A 135 8.29 -57.78 7.68
CA SER A 135 6.88 -58.08 7.40
C SER A 135 5.94 -57.06 8.09
N GLY A 136 6.28 -55.77 8.03
CA GLY A 136 5.68 -54.72 8.86
C GLY A 136 5.21 -53.49 8.08
N GLY A 137 4.75 -53.66 6.84
CA GLY A 137 4.01 -52.62 6.12
C GLY A 137 2.51 -52.87 6.29
N GLY A 138 1.74 -51.84 6.68
CA GLY A 138 0.29 -51.92 6.88
C GLY A 138 -0.49 -52.53 5.70
N PRO A 139 -1.81 -52.79 5.87
CA PRO A 139 -2.61 -53.49 4.87
C PRO A 139 -2.51 -52.80 3.50
N VAL A 140 -2.11 -53.55 2.48
CA VAL A 140 -2.05 -53.06 1.10
C VAL A 140 -3.49 -52.87 0.60
N PRO A 141 -3.88 -51.68 0.13
CA PRO A 141 -5.23 -51.42 -0.36
C PRO A 141 -5.58 -52.31 -1.57
N THR A 142 -6.85 -52.68 -1.67
CA THR A 142 -7.40 -53.42 -2.81
C THR A 142 -7.19 -52.61 -4.10
N GLY A 143 -6.46 -53.16 -5.07
CA GLY A 143 -6.18 -52.50 -6.36
C GLY A 143 -4.80 -51.85 -6.48
N PHE A 144 -3.94 -51.95 -5.46
CA PHE A 144 -2.55 -51.52 -5.57
C PHE A 144 -1.78 -52.31 -6.64
N ARG A 145 -1.06 -51.58 -7.52
CA ARG A 145 -0.09 -52.14 -8.46
C ARG A 145 1.23 -51.39 -8.30
N PRO A 146 2.37 -52.10 -8.18
CA PRO A 146 3.66 -51.44 -8.10
C PRO A 146 3.97 -50.73 -9.43
N ILE A 147 4.60 -49.57 -9.34
CA ILE A 147 4.93 -48.72 -10.48
C ILE A 147 6.28 -49.14 -11.04
N ASN A 148 6.36 -49.42 -12.34
CA ASN A 148 7.63 -49.76 -12.97
C ASN A 148 8.44 -48.49 -13.28
N VAL A 149 9.66 -48.40 -12.75
CA VAL A 149 10.55 -47.24 -12.90
C VAL A 149 10.81 -46.89 -14.38
N THR A 150 10.95 -47.91 -15.24
CA THR A 150 11.25 -47.71 -16.68
C THR A 150 10.07 -47.13 -17.45
N GLN A 151 8.84 -47.50 -17.08
CA GLN A 151 7.62 -47.01 -17.73
C GLN A 151 7.19 -45.64 -17.19
N TYR A 152 7.51 -45.35 -15.93
CA TYR A 152 7.11 -44.11 -15.26
C TYR A 152 7.94 -42.90 -15.71
N GLY A 153 9.20 -43.13 -16.08
CA GLY A 153 10.11 -42.11 -16.60
C GLY A 153 10.77 -41.25 -15.51
N PRO A 154 11.91 -40.61 -15.84
CA PRO A 154 12.77 -39.94 -14.85
C PRO A 154 12.09 -38.72 -14.20
N SER A 155 11.36 -37.90 -14.96
CA SER A 155 10.72 -36.69 -14.43
C SER A 155 9.60 -37.02 -13.42
N ASN A 156 8.80 -38.06 -13.67
CA ASN A 156 7.73 -38.46 -12.75
C ASN A 156 8.30 -39.16 -11.50
N MET A 157 9.39 -39.92 -11.66
CA MET A 157 10.16 -40.47 -10.53
C MET A 157 10.67 -39.37 -9.62
N GLN A 158 11.32 -38.34 -10.17
CA GLN A 158 11.81 -37.19 -9.40
C GLN A 158 10.68 -36.50 -8.63
N LYS A 159 9.54 -36.22 -9.27
CA LYS A 159 8.36 -35.65 -8.60
C LYS A 159 7.88 -36.51 -7.44
N SER A 160 7.80 -37.83 -7.63
CA SER A 160 7.30 -38.75 -6.60
C SER A 160 8.22 -38.80 -5.38
N LEU A 161 9.54 -38.83 -5.59
CA LEU A 161 10.51 -38.81 -4.49
C LEU A 161 10.58 -37.45 -3.79
N ARG A 162 10.44 -36.35 -4.55
CA ARG A 162 10.30 -35.00 -4.02
C ARG A 162 9.04 -34.88 -3.15
N ASP A 163 7.92 -35.45 -3.59
CA ASP A 163 6.67 -35.38 -2.82
C ASP A 163 6.78 -36.19 -1.52
N MET A 164 7.42 -37.37 -1.54
CA MET A 164 7.74 -38.12 -0.31
C MET A 164 8.64 -37.32 0.64
N SER A 165 9.66 -36.63 0.14
CA SER A 165 10.52 -35.79 0.98
C SER A 165 9.78 -34.56 1.52
N TRP A 166 8.86 -33.98 0.75
CA TRP A 166 7.98 -32.90 1.20
C TRP A 166 7.04 -33.33 2.32
N PHE A 167 6.46 -34.54 2.24
CA PHE A 167 5.64 -35.07 3.34
C PHE A 167 6.43 -35.18 4.64
N LEU A 168 7.65 -35.70 4.62
CA LEU A 168 8.50 -35.74 5.83
C LEU A 168 8.87 -34.34 6.33
N ARG A 169 9.21 -33.43 5.42
CA ARG A 169 9.60 -32.07 5.77
C ARG A 169 8.45 -31.29 6.41
N TYR A 170 7.24 -31.39 5.86
CA TYR A 170 6.08 -30.75 6.46
C TYR A 170 5.64 -31.44 7.75
N LEU A 171 5.85 -32.75 7.88
CA LEU A 171 5.61 -33.47 9.12
C LEU A 171 6.53 -32.99 10.24
N THR A 172 7.84 -32.84 9.98
CA THR A 172 8.75 -32.28 10.98
C THR A 172 8.38 -30.84 11.32
N TYR A 173 8.00 -30.01 10.34
CA TYR A 173 7.52 -28.65 10.60
C TYR A 173 6.24 -28.62 11.46
N ALA A 174 5.28 -29.51 11.21
CA ALA A 174 4.05 -29.60 11.99
C ALA A 174 4.33 -29.99 13.45
N ILE A 175 5.19 -30.98 13.67
CA ILE A 175 5.60 -31.43 15.01
C ILE A 175 6.25 -30.29 15.79
N VAL A 176 7.16 -29.55 15.15
CA VAL A 176 7.81 -28.39 15.77
C VAL A 176 6.81 -27.25 16.01
N ALA A 177 5.88 -27.00 15.08
CA ALA A 177 4.90 -25.91 15.16
C ALA A 177 3.79 -26.12 16.20
N GLY A 178 3.55 -27.35 16.65
CA GLY A 178 2.50 -27.63 17.62
C GLY A 178 1.17 -28.07 17.06
N ASP A 179 0.91 -27.78 15.79
CA ASP A 179 -0.41 -27.83 15.18
C ASP A 179 -0.32 -28.53 13.81
N PRO A 180 -1.21 -29.51 13.52
CA PRO A 180 -1.27 -30.17 12.22
C PRO A 180 -1.78 -29.30 11.06
N ASN A 181 -2.11 -28.02 11.28
CA ASN A 181 -2.71 -27.15 10.26
C ASN A 181 -1.92 -27.14 8.93
N ILE A 182 -0.58 -27.10 8.99
CA ILE A 182 0.29 -27.14 7.79
C ILE A 182 0.09 -28.42 6.96
N LEU A 183 -0.20 -29.55 7.61
CA LEU A 183 -0.51 -30.81 6.94
C LEU A 183 -1.93 -30.77 6.40
N SER A 184 -2.90 -30.39 7.22
CA SER A 184 -4.31 -30.40 6.82
C SER A 184 -4.58 -29.53 5.59
N VAL A 185 -4.00 -28.33 5.50
CA VAL A 185 -4.25 -27.41 4.38
C VAL A 185 -3.57 -27.88 3.10
N ASN A 186 -2.34 -28.39 3.19
CA ASN A 186 -1.54 -28.72 2.01
C ASN A 186 -1.80 -30.12 1.46
N VAL A 187 -2.25 -31.05 2.32
CA VAL A 187 -2.56 -32.44 1.93
C VAL A 187 -4.00 -32.57 1.45
N ARG A 188 -4.92 -31.77 1.99
CA ARG A 188 -6.34 -31.85 1.60
C ARG A 188 -6.54 -31.47 0.14
N GLY A 189 -7.21 -32.37 -0.59
CA GLY A 189 -7.48 -32.20 -2.02
C GLY A 189 -6.30 -32.48 -2.95
N LEU A 190 -5.14 -32.83 -2.40
CA LEU A 190 -3.98 -33.25 -3.18
C LEU A 190 -4.25 -34.57 -3.93
N ARG A 191 -5.10 -35.43 -3.36
CA ARG A 191 -5.47 -36.73 -3.94
C ARG A 191 -6.03 -36.59 -5.35
N GLU A 192 -7.02 -35.70 -5.55
CA GLU A 192 -7.63 -35.48 -6.86
C GLU A 192 -6.65 -34.81 -7.86
N ILE A 193 -5.72 -33.99 -7.36
CA ILE A 193 -4.68 -33.35 -8.19
C ILE A 193 -3.67 -34.40 -8.69
N ILE A 194 -3.28 -35.34 -7.82
CA ILE A 194 -2.28 -36.38 -8.14
C ILE A 194 -2.88 -37.52 -8.96
N GLU A 195 -4.18 -37.81 -8.84
CA GLU A 195 -4.85 -38.92 -9.55
C GLU A 195 -4.68 -38.83 -11.08
N GLY A 196 -4.53 -37.63 -11.65
CA GLY A 196 -4.25 -37.44 -13.07
C GLY A 196 -2.84 -37.85 -13.52
N ALA A 197 -1.89 -38.05 -12.60
CA ALA A 197 -0.47 -38.30 -12.88
C ALA A 197 0.10 -39.56 -12.19
N CYS A 198 -0.45 -39.97 -11.05
CA CYS A 198 0.03 -41.11 -10.27
C CYS A 198 -1.13 -41.84 -9.57
N SER A 199 -0.90 -43.10 -9.20
CA SER A 199 -1.86 -43.93 -8.47
C SER A 199 -2.01 -43.44 -7.03
N THR A 200 -3.22 -43.01 -6.66
CA THR A 200 -3.58 -42.59 -5.28
C THR A 200 -3.33 -43.70 -4.26
N GLN A 201 -3.56 -44.97 -4.65
CA GLN A 201 -3.31 -46.12 -3.79
C GLN A 201 -1.82 -46.31 -3.50
N ALA A 202 -0.94 -46.01 -4.48
CA ALA A 202 0.50 -46.07 -4.26
C ALA A 202 0.95 -45.01 -3.25
N THR A 203 0.38 -43.81 -3.28
CA THR A 203 0.68 -42.75 -2.30
C THR A 203 0.25 -43.15 -0.89
N VAL A 204 -0.93 -43.75 -0.71
CA VAL A 204 -1.39 -44.24 0.61
C VAL A 204 -0.45 -45.32 1.16
N VAL A 205 -0.03 -46.27 0.32
CA VAL A 205 0.94 -47.32 0.72
C VAL A 205 2.28 -46.69 1.10
N ALA A 206 2.78 -45.73 0.31
CA ALA A 206 4.03 -45.04 0.61
C ALA A 206 3.97 -44.31 1.95
N LEU A 207 2.92 -43.54 2.21
CA LEU A 207 2.72 -42.82 3.48
C LEU A 207 2.59 -43.79 4.67
N GLY A 208 1.90 -44.91 4.49
CA GLY A 208 1.80 -45.97 5.50
C GLY A 208 3.16 -46.61 5.82
N GLU A 209 4.00 -46.83 4.80
CA GLU A 209 5.36 -47.33 4.99
C GLU A 209 6.27 -46.28 5.64
N MET A 210 6.13 -45.00 5.29
CA MET A 210 6.86 -43.90 5.93
C MET A 210 6.50 -43.78 7.41
N LYS A 211 5.21 -43.95 7.76
CA LYS A 211 4.76 -44.04 9.16
C LYS A 211 5.44 -45.21 9.86
N ALA A 212 5.38 -46.42 9.29
CA ALA A 212 5.99 -47.61 9.89
C ALA A 212 7.51 -47.47 10.07
N ALA A 213 8.21 -46.96 9.05
CA ALA A 213 9.66 -46.71 9.09
C ALA A 213 10.03 -45.67 10.15
N SER A 214 9.23 -44.61 10.30
CA SER A 214 9.48 -43.58 11.32
C SER A 214 9.31 -44.12 12.74
N ARG A 215 8.31 -44.99 12.97
CA ARG A 215 8.06 -45.61 14.29
C ARG A 215 9.24 -46.43 14.80
N ASP A 216 9.97 -47.09 13.89
CA ASP A 216 11.10 -47.96 14.26
C ASP A 216 12.22 -47.20 14.98
N TYR A 217 12.37 -45.89 14.71
CA TYR A 217 13.37 -45.04 15.36
C TYR A 217 12.96 -44.58 16.78
N PHE A 218 11.69 -44.71 17.16
CA PHE A 218 11.15 -44.20 18.43
C PHE A 218 10.64 -45.31 19.36
N ARG A 219 10.98 -46.58 19.13
CA ARG A 219 10.48 -47.73 19.93
C ARG A 219 10.74 -47.61 21.43
N GLN A 220 11.75 -46.84 21.84
CA GLN A 220 12.12 -46.64 23.24
C GLN A 220 11.43 -45.43 23.91
N ASP A 221 10.84 -44.52 23.12
CA ASP A 221 10.17 -43.31 23.62
C ASP A 221 8.69 -43.31 23.21
N THR A 222 7.82 -43.70 24.14
CA THR A 222 6.39 -43.88 23.91
C THR A 222 5.70 -42.58 23.53
N GLU A 223 6.01 -41.47 24.21
CA GLU A 223 5.40 -40.16 23.95
C GLU A 223 5.83 -39.62 22.57
N ALA A 224 7.10 -39.82 22.18
CA ALA A 224 7.56 -39.43 20.84
C ALA A 224 6.87 -40.25 19.75
N LEU A 225 6.71 -41.56 19.99
CA LEU A 225 6.01 -42.47 19.10
C LEU A 225 4.54 -42.07 18.93
N GLU A 226 3.83 -41.77 20.03
CA GLU A 226 2.44 -41.29 20.00
C GLU A 226 2.30 -39.99 19.20
N LEU A 227 3.18 -39.00 19.43
CA LEU A 227 3.17 -37.76 18.66
C LEU A 227 3.36 -38.04 17.16
N VAL A 228 4.41 -38.78 16.79
CA VAL A 228 4.70 -39.08 15.37
C VAL A 228 3.52 -39.81 14.72
N GLU A 229 2.93 -40.79 15.41
CA GLU A 229 1.75 -41.51 14.91
C GLU A 229 0.57 -40.57 14.67
N GLN A 230 0.25 -39.70 15.62
CA GLN A 230 -0.85 -38.74 15.50
C GLN A 230 -0.67 -37.84 14.26
N TYR A 231 0.51 -37.28 14.03
CA TYR A 231 0.76 -36.42 12.87
C TYR A 231 0.71 -37.19 11.53
N PHE A 232 1.22 -38.42 11.48
CA PHE A 232 1.07 -39.26 10.28
C PHE A 232 -0.39 -39.66 10.01
N ASP A 233 -1.18 -39.89 11.06
CA ASP A 233 -2.61 -40.18 10.92
C ASP A 233 -3.40 -39.00 10.37
N VAL A 234 -3.04 -37.77 10.74
CA VAL A 234 -3.58 -36.56 10.08
C VAL A 234 -3.28 -36.58 8.57
N ILE A 235 -2.04 -36.88 8.16
CA ILE A 235 -1.70 -36.91 6.72
C ILE A 235 -2.54 -37.94 5.98
N LEU A 236 -2.63 -39.16 6.52
CA LEU A 236 -3.40 -40.25 5.90
C LEU A 236 -4.89 -39.93 5.81
N THR A 237 -5.47 -39.38 6.88
CA THR A 237 -6.89 -39.00 6.93
C THR A 237 -7.21 -37.86 5.97
N GLU A 238 -6.39 -36.80 5.95
CA GLU A 238 -6.61 -35.65 5.08
C GLU A 238 -6.33 -35.95 3.60
N PHE A 239 -5.39 -36.86 3.31
CA PHE A 239 -5.14 -37.33 1.93
C PHE A 239 -6.28 -38.21 1.43
N ALA A 240 -6.84 -39.08 2.28
CA ALA A 240 -7.97 -39.93 1.90
C ALA A 240 -9.26 -39.15 1.67
N ALA A 241 -9.40 -37.99 2.32
CA ALA A 241 -10.58 -37.17 2.25
C ALA A 241 -10.69 -36.37 0.94
N SER A 242 -11.92 -36.12 0.50
CA SER A 242 -12.18 -35.44 -0.77
C SER A 242 -11.85 -33.95 -0.72
N THR A 243 -11.49 -33.38 -1.87
CA THR A 243 -11.34 -31.93 -2.05
C THR A 243 -12.61 -31.20 -1.60
N PRO A 244 -12.52 -30.22 -0.67
CA PRO A 244 -13.67 -29.43 -0.25
C PRO A 244 -14.16 -28.51 -1.37
N SER A 245 -15.46 -28.23 -1.41
CA SER A 245 -16.05 -27.31 -2.39
C SER A 245 -15.54 -25.88 -2.20
N ASN A 246 -15.43 -25.14 -3.30
CA ASN A 246 -15.05 -23.73 -3.25
C ASN A 246 -16.13 -22.89 -2.56
N LYS A 247 -15.70 -21.91 -1.77
CA LYS A 247 -16.60 -20.87 -1.25
C LYS A 247 -16.95 -19.89 -2.36
N LEU A 248 -18.21 -19.92 -2.77
CA LEU A 248 -18.75 -18.99 -3.74
C LEU A 248 -19.22 -17.71 -3.04
N ARG A 249 -18.89 -16.56 -3.62
CA ARG A 249 -19.34 -15.23 -3.21
C ARG A 249 -20.25 -14.71 -4.31
N GLN A 250 -21.54 -15.01 -4.19
CA GLN A 250 -22.58 -14.52 -5.09
C GLN A 250 -23.00 -13.10 -4.70
N ARG A 251 -23.45 -12.31 -5.68
CA ARG A 251 -23.82 -10.91 -5.49
C ARG A 251 -25.25 -10.67 -5.92
N PRO A 252 -26.02 -9.84 -5.16
CA PRO A 252 -27.42 -9.58 -5.48
C PRO A 252 -27.58 -8.56 -6.61
N SER A 253 -26.55 -7.80 -6.97
CA SER A 253 -26.62 -6.74 -7.99
C SER A 253 -25.60 -6.94 -9.11
N ASN A 254 -25.96 -6.48 -10.32
CA ASN A 254 -25.21 -6.72 -11.56
C ASN A 254 -23.89 -5.94 -11.64
N ASP A 255 -23.75 -4.85 -10.91
CA ASP A 255 -22.54 -4.01 -10.84
C ASP A 255 -21.43 -4.62 -9.96
N LEU A 256 -21.80 -5.60 -9.13
CA LEU A 256 -20.91 -6.34 -8.26
C LEU A 256 -20.48 -7.64 -8.92
N GLN A 257 -19.18 -7.92 -8.93
CA GLN A 257 -18.66 -9.17 -9.47
C GLN A 257 -18.78 -10.32 -8.46
N GLY A 258 -19.17 -11.50 -8.94
CA GLY A 258 -19.10 -12.74 -8.18
C GLY A 258 -17.67 -13.29 -8.15
N LEU A 259 -17.27 -13.89 -7.04
CA LEU A 259 -15.93 -14.46 -6.85
C LEU A 259 -15.99 -15.84 -6.19
N GLN A 260 -14.88 -16.57 -6.23
CA GLN A 260 -14.74 -17.84 -5.52
C GLN A 260 -13.41 -17.94 -4.78
N LEU A 261 -13.40 -18.68 -3.67
CA LEU A 261 -12.20 -18.96 -2.89
C LEU A 261 -12.10 -20.47 -2.60
N PRO A 262 -10.94 -21.12 -2.85
CA PRO A 262 -10.73 -22.48 -2.38
C PRO A 262 -10.89 -22.56 -0.85
N GLN A 263 -11.68 -23.52 -0.36
CA GLN A 263 -11.95 -23.65 1.07
C GLN A 263 -10.68 -23.89 1.90
N ILE A 264 -9.67 -24.55 1.32
CA ILE A 264 -8.36 -24.74 1.96
C ILE A 264 -7.67 -23.41 2.29
N TYR A 265 -7.84 -22.38 1.45
CA TYR A 265 -7.28 -21.05 1.71
C TYR A 265 -8.00 -20.36 2.88
N PHE A 266 -9.31 -20.58 3.00
CA PHE A 266 -10.08 -20.10 4.17
C PHE A 266 -9.67 -20.83 5.45
N ASN A 267 -9.40 -22.14 5.38
CA ASN A 267 -9.00 -22.92 6.55
C ASN A 267 -7.59 -22.57 7.05
N ALA A 268 -6.67 -22.22 6.13
CA ALA A 268 -5.35 -21.70 6.47
C ALA A 268 -5.39 -20.31 7.10
N ALA A 269 -6.40 -19.51 6.75
CA ALA A 269 -6.54 -18.17 7.26
C ALA A 269 -6.68 -18.15 8.79
N GLU A 270 -6.39 -16.97 9.35
CA GLU A 270 -6.59 -16.70 10.77
C GLU A 270 -8.05 -16.98 11.18
N ARG A 271 -8.23 -17.82 12.21
CA ARG A 271 -9.54 -18.06 12.80
C ARG A 271 -9.99 -16.78 13.51
N ARG A 272 -11.04 -16.16 12.99
CA ARG A 272 -11.70 -15.00 13.62
C ARG A 272 -13.00 -15.46 14.26
N PRO A 273 -13.19 -15.29 15.59
CA PRO A 273 -14.39 -15.70 16.27
C PRO A 273 -15.56 -14.85 15.79
N LYS A 274 -16.70 -15.51 15.61
CA LYS A 274 -17.97 -14.85 15.31
C LYS A 274 -18.80 -14.84 16.57
N PHE A 275 -19.17 -13.65 17.01
CA PHE A 275 -19.97 -13.46 18.21
C PHE A 275 -21.45 -13.50 17.83
N VAL A 276 -22.19 -14.40 18.46
CA VAL A 276 -23.63 -14.62 18.18
C VAL A 276 -24.40 -14.41 19.48
N MET A 277 -25.48 -13.64 19.41
CA MET A 277 -26.35 -13.40 20.55
C MET A 277 -27.53 -14.35 20.53
N LYS A 278 -27.53 -15.34 21.44
CA LYS A 278 -28.61 -16.31 21.59
C LYS A 278 -29.29 -16.20 22.95
N PRO A 279 -30.59 -16.54 23.03
CA PRO A 279 -31.25 -16.72 24.33
C PRO A 279 -30.58 -17.88 25.07
N GLY A 280 -30.33 -17.72 26.38
CA GLY A 280 -29.72 -18.75 27.23
C GLY A 280 -28.19 -18.68 27.40
N LEU A 281 -27.50 -17.74 26.73
CA LEU A 281 -26.07 -17.50 26.99
C LEU A 281 -25.83 -17.02 28.43
N SER A 282 -24.67 -17.38 28.98
CA SER A 282 -24.21 -16.88 30.28
C SER A 282 -24.01 -15.35 30.26
N THR A 283 -24.07 -14.72 31.43
CA THR A 283 -23.84 -13.27 31.54
C THR A 283 -22.47 -12.86 31.00
N SER A 284 -21.46 -13.71 31.15
CA SER A 284 -20.11 -13.47 30.63
C SER A 284 -20.10 -13.44 29.10
N GLU A 285 -20.65 -14.47 28.45
CA GLU A 285 -20.72 -14.57 26.99
C GLU A 285 -21.53 -13.41 26.40
N LYS A 286 -22.68 -13.06 27.01
CA LYS A 286 -23.48 -11.91 26.59
C LYS A 286 -22.68 -10.60 26.65
N ASN A 287 -21.86 -10.42 27.69
CA ASN A 287 -21.00 -9.25 27.81
C ASN A 287 -19.89 -9.23 26.75
N GLU A 288 -19.30 -10.37 26.41
CA GLU A 288 -18.29 -10.46 25.34
C GLU A 288 -18.88 -10.14 23.96
N VAL A 289 -20.09 -10.63 23.67
CA VAL A 289 -20.81 -10.33 22.43
C VAL A 289 -21.09 -8.82 22.32
N VAL A 290 -21.56 -8.19 23.39
CA VAL A 290 -21.80 -6.73 23.42
C VAL A 290 -20.49 -5.95 23.24
N LYS A 291 -19.40 -6.36 23.89
CA LYS A 291 -18.06 -5.75 23.69
C LYS A 291 -17.57 -5.92 22.26
N ALA A 292 -17.81 -7.07 21.62
CA ALA A 292 -17.49 -7.26 20.21
C ALA A 292 -18.27 -6.29 19.30
N ALA A 293 -19.55 -6.05 19.59
CA ALA A 293 -20.36 -5.10 18.84
C ALA A 293 -19.83 -3.65 18.98
N TYR A 294 -19.41 -3.25 20.18
CA TYR A 294 -18.78 -1.93 20.37
C TYR A 294 -17.45 -1.81 19.58
N ARG A 295 -16.61 -2.83 19.60
CA ARG A 295 -15.34 -2.85 18.85
C ARG A 295 -15.55 -2.78 17.35
N GLN A 296 -16.56 -3.47 16.83
CA GLN A 296 -16.92 -3.41 15.42
C GLN A 296 -17.43 -2.01 15.02
N VAL A 297 -18.36 -1.43 15.79
CA VAL A 297 -19.05 -0.18 15.42
C VAL A 297 -18.22 1.08 15.72
N PHE A 298 -17.47 1.10 16.81
CA PHE A 298 -16.66 2.25 17.23
C PHE A 298 -15.17 2.09 16.93
N GLU A 299 -14.79 0.98 16.29
CA GLU A 299 -13.40 0.56 16.02
C GLU A 299 -12.55 0.29 17.28
N ARG A 300 -13.14 0.43 18.48
CA ARG A 300 -12.48 0.30 19.78
C ARG A 300 -13.50 0.05 20.88
N ASP A 301 -13.05 -0.48 22.00
CA ASP A 301 -13.88 -0.61 23.20
C ASP A 301 -14.01 0.74 23.94
N ILE A 302 -15.13 1.42 23.70
CA ILE A 302 -15.47 2.70 24.35
C ILE A 302 -15.89 2.55 25.82
N THR A 303 -16.35 1.36 26.22
CA THR A 303 -16.81 1.11 27.59
C THR A 303 -15.62 1.09 28.55
N ARG A 304 -14.54 0.40 28.16
CA ARG A 304 -13.31 0.31 28.95
C ARG A 304 -12.51 1.60 28.95
N ALA A 305 -12.41 2.29 27.81
CA ALA A 305 -11.55 3.47 27.67
C ALA A 305 -12.13 4.75 28.27
N TYR A 306 -13.46 4.94 28.19
CA TYR A 306 -14.11 6.20 28.55
C TYR A 306 -15.33 6.03 29.46
N SER A 307 -15.64 4.79 29.89
CA SER A 307 -16.86 4.48 30.65
C SER A 307 -18.14 4.93 29.96
N LEU A 308 -18.12 4.95 28.62
CA LEU A 308 -19.28 5.28 27.79
C LEU A 308 -20.01 4.00 27.37
N GLY A 309 -21.33 3.99 27.51
CA GLY A 309 -22.18 2.87 27.08
C GLY A 309 -23.63 3.31 26.94
N ILE A 310 -24.41 2.55 26.18
CA ILE A 310 -25.85 2.80 26.02
C ILE A 310 -26.62 1.72 26.77
N GLY A 311 -26.70 1.87 28.09
CA GLY A 311 -27.21 0.84 29.01
C GLY A 311 -28.60 0.30 28.66
N ASP A 312 -29.52 1.15 28.20
CA ASP A 312 -30.87 0.73 27.76
C ASP A 312 -30.82 -0.28 26.59
N LEU A 313 -29.97 -0.02 25.58
CA LEU A 313 -29.83 -0.92 24.43
C LEU A 313 -29.17 -2.25 24.85
N GLU A 314 -28.19 -2.18 25.75
CA GLU A 314 -27.52 -3.38 26.26
C GLU A 314 -28.48 -4.29 27.03
N SER A 315 -29.32 -3.73 27.89
CA SER A 315 -30.31 -4.53 28.63
C SER A 315 -31.31 -5.17 27.67
N LYS A 316 -31.83 -4.43 26.69
CA LYS A 316 -32.78 -4.95 25.69
C LYS A 316 -32.19 -6.09 24.86
N VAL A 317 -30.93 -5.98 24.41
CA VAL A 317 -30.29 -7.06 23.65
C VAL A 317 -29.95 -8.25 24.54
N LYS A 318 -29.55 -8.03 25.80
CA LYS A 318 -29.28 -9.09 26.77
C LYS A 318 -30.52 -9.90 27.15
N ASN A 319 -31.68 -9.24 27.19
CA ASN A 319 -32.98 -9.87 27.45
C ASN A 319 -33.58 -10.54 26.22
N GLY A 320 -33.12 -10.19 25.01
CA GLY A 320 -33.69 -10.68 23.75
C GLY A 320 -34.90 -9.87 23.29
N ASP A 321 -35.17 -8.70 23.88
CA ASP A 321 -36.24 -7.78 23.44
C ASP A 321 -35.95 -7.20 22.05
N ILE A 322 -34.67 -7.10 21.69
CA ILE A 322 -34.19 -6.71 20.36
C ILE A 322 -33.13 -7.70 19.86
N SER A 323 -33.12 -7.92 18.55
CA SER A 323 -32.10 -8.71 17.89
C SER A 323 -30.76 -7.96 17.83
N MET A 324 -29.69 -8.69 17.51
CA MET A 324 -28.37 -8.07 17.32
C MET A 324 -28.38 -7.09 16.13
N LYS A 325 -29.12 -7.40 15.06
CA LYS A 325 -29.37 -6.47 13.94
C LYS A 325 -29.96 -5.13 14.41
N GLU A 326 -31.00 -5.18 15.25
CA GLU A 326 -31.64 -3.96 15.76
C GLU A 326 -30.75 -3.22 16.78
N PHE A 327 -29.98 -3.96 17.57
CA PHE A 327 -28.97 -3.36 18.44
C PHE A 327 -27.94 -2.56 17.65
N ILE A 328 -27.37 -3.13 16.57
CA ILE A 328 -26.43 -2.44 15.67
C ILE A 328 -27.09 -1.22 15.02
N ARG A 329 -28.32 -1.35 14.50
CA ARG A 329 -29.07 -0.23 13.90
C ARG A 329 -29.18 0.96 14.87
N ARG A 330 -29.62 0.71 16.11
CA ARG A 330 -29.79 1.76 17.13
C ARG A 330 -28.46 2.31 17.61
N LEU A 331 -27.43 1.47 17.70
CA LEU A 331 -26.09 1.87 18.10
C LEU A 331 -25.48 2.87 17.11
N VAL A 332 -25.58 2.60 15.81
CA VAL A 332 -25.06 3.49 14.76
C VAL A 332 -25.90 4.78 14.62
N LYS A 333 -27.21 4.71 14.92
CA LYS A 333 -28.09 5.90 14.98
C LYS A 333 -27.87 6.77 16.23
N SER A 334 -27.08 6.31 17.20
CA SER A 334 -26.86 7.04 18.45
C SER A 334 -26.14 8.39 18.22
N PRO A 335 -26.38 9.39 19.08
CA PRO A 335 -25.63 10.65 19.05
C PRO A 335 -24.10 10.43 19.20
N LEU A 336 -23.71 9.39 19.95
CA LEU A 336 -22.31 9.05 20.18
C LEU A 336 -21.63 8.63 18.88
N TYR A 337 -22.27 7.79 18.07
CA TYR A 337 -21.75 7.40 16.76
C TYR A 337 -21.67 8.61 15.82
N ARG A 338 -22.73 9.43 15.76
CA ARG A 338 -22.80 10.59 14.89
C ARG A 338 -21.65 11.59 15.15
N ARG A 339 -21.36 11.89 16.42
CA ARG A 339 -20.26 12.79 16.82
C ARG A 339 -18.89 12.25 16.40
N ASN A 340 -18.71 10.93 16.42
CA ASN A 340 -17.43 10.30 16.11
C ASN A 340 -17.20 10.05 14.61
N PHE A 341 -18.25 9.67 13.87
CA PHE A 341 -18.13 9.10 12.51
C PHE A 341 -18.98 9.77 11.43
N PHE A 342 -19.78 10.79 11.77
CA PHE A 342 -20.55 11.56 10.80
C PHE A 342 -20.16 13.04 10.79
N GLU A 343 -20.28 13.73 11.93
CA GLU A 343 -20.03 15.18 12.04
C GLU A 343 -18.63 15.65 11.58
N PRO A 344 -17.52 14.95 11.89
CA PRO A 344 -16.20 15.39 11.46
C PRO A 344 -15.84 14.96 10.02
N TYR A 345 -16.79 14.44 9.24
CA TYR A 345 -16.56 13.91 7.89
C TYR A 345 -17.53 14.47 6.86
N ILE A 346 -17.10 14.45 5.60
CA ILE A 346 -17.97 14.70 4.44
C ILE A 346 -18.87 13.47 4.24
N ASN A 347 -20.09 13.65 3.71
CA ASN A 347 -21.05 12.57 3.44
C ASN A 347 -20.43 11.35 2.73
N SER A 348 -19.58 11.58 1.72
CA SER A 348 -18.89 10.49 0.99
C SER A 348 -17.96 9.68 1.90
N ARG A 349 -17.24 10.34 2.81
CA ARG A 349 -16.33 9.65 3.75
C ARG A 349 -17.11 8.96 4.87
N ALA A 350 -18.16 9.58 5.38
CA ALA A 350 -19.05 8.96 6.36
C ALA A 350 -19.73 7.69 5.82
N LEU A 351 -20.09 7.68 4.53
CA LEU A 351 -20.59 6.49 3.83
C LEU A 351 -19.57 5.35 3.84
N GLU A 352 -18.31 5.62 3.46
CA GLU A 352 -17.24 4.60 3.46
C GLU A 352 -17.02 3.99 4.86
N LEU A 353 -17.07 4.82 5.91
CA LEU A 353 -16.97 4.34 7.30
C LEU A 353 -18.20 3.54 7.73
N ALA A 354 -19.41 3.93 7.31
CA ALA A 354 -20.62 3.15 7.59
C ALA A 354 -20.57 1.75 6.96
N PHE A 355 -20.03 1.63 5.73
CA PHE A 355 -19.78 0.35 5.08
C PHE A 355 -18.81 -0.53 5.90
N ARG A 356 -17.74 0.05 6.43
CA ARG A 356 -16.80 -0.64 7.33
C ARG A 356 -17.51 -1.17 8.58
N HIS A 357 -18.30 -0.33 9.25
CA HIS A 357 -18.89 -0.67 10.54
C HIS A 357 -20.07 -1.64 10.44
N ILE A 358 -20.94 -1.46 9.45
CA ILE A 358 -22.18 -2.25 9.32
C ILE A 358 -21.95 -3.50 8.48
N LEU A 359 -21.22 -3.38 7.36
CA LEU A 359 -21.02 -4.47 6.41
C LEU A 359 -19.64 -5.12 6.52
N GLY A 360 -18.70 -4.55 7.28
CA GLY A 360 -17.36 -5.13 7.44
C GLY A 360 -16.49 -5.12 6.18
N ARG A 361 -16.87 -4.37 5.14
CA ARG A 361 -16.12 -4.24 3.86
C ARG A 361 -16.15 -2.81 3.36
N GLY A 362 -15.34 -2.50 2.35
CA GLY A 362 -15.47 -1.26 1.57
C GLY A 362 -16.52 -1.36 0.47
N PRO A 363 -17.01 -0.22 -0.07
CA PRO A 363 -17.77 -0.21 -1.31
C PRO A 363 -17.00 -0.90 -2.44
N SER A 364 -17.74 -1.57 -3.30
CA SER A 364 -17.19 -2.41 -4.36
C SER A 364 -17.14 -1.68 -5.69
N SER A 365 -18.20 -0.95 -6.06
CA SER A 365 -18.37 -0.29 -7.36
C SER A 365 -18.67 1.21 -7.21
N ARG A 366 -18.58 1.95 -8.32
CA ARG A 366 -18.96 3.37 -8.38
C ARG A 366 -20.48 3.53 -8.22
N GLU A 367 -21.24 2.65 -8.83
CA GLU A 367 -22.70 2.60 -8.82
C GLU A 367 -23.23 2.36 -7.40
N GLU A 368 -22.59 1.47 -6.65
CA GLU A 368 -22.91 1.22 -5.24
C GLU A 368 -22.71 2.50 -4.41
N VAL A 369 -21.57 3.19 -4.57
CA VAL A 369 -21.31 4.46 -3.88
C VAL A 369 -22.37 5.50 -4.26
N GLN A 370 -22.71 5.64 -5.54
CA GLN A 370 -23.72 6.60 -6.00
C GLN A 370 -25.11 6.31 -5.44
N LYS A 371 -25.52 5.03 -5.39
CA LYS A 371 -26.79 4.59 -4.82
C LYS A 371 -26.92 4.98 -3.35
N TYR A 372 -25.93 4.66 -2.53
CA TYR A 372 -26.00 5.00 -1.11
C TYR A 372 -25.77 6.50 -0.84
N PHE A 373 -24.99 7.18 -1.70
CA PHE A 373 -24.78 8.62 -1.59
C PHE A 373 -26.06 9.41 -1.88
N SER A 374 -26.90 8.98 -2.84
CA SER A 374 -28.20 9.60 -3.09
C SER A 374 -29.16 9.44 -1.92
N ILE A 375 -29.17 8.27 -1.26
CA ILE A 375 -29.95 8.00 -0.05
C ILE A 375 -29.54 8.92 1.10
N VAL A 376 -28.22 9.07 1.35
CA VAL A 376 -27.71 10.01 2.38
C VAL A 376 -28.10 11.44 2.05
N SER A 377 -27.97 11.85 0.80
CA SER A 377 -28.21 13.23 0.38
C SER A 377 -29.69 13.62 0.49
N ALA A 378 -30.62 12.69 0.22
CA ALA A 378 -32.05 12.93 0.33
C ALA A 378 -32.61 12.70 1.75
N GLY A 379 -32.04 11.75 2.49
CA GLY A 379 -32.61 11.21 3.73
C GLY A 379 -31.81 11.44 4.99
N GLY A 380 -30.61 12.02 4.87
CA GLY A 380 -29.66 12.14 5.96
C GLY A 380 -29.06 10.79 6.40
N PHE A 381 -28.30 10.84 7.50
CA PHE A 381 -27.52 9.71 7.98
C PHE A 381 -28.38 8.51 8.45
N ALA A 382 -29.54 8.76 9.06
CA ALA A 382 -30.40 7.69 9.57
C ALA A 382 -30.92 6.75 8.46
N LYS A 383 -31.33 7.31 7.31
CA LYS A 383 -31.81 6.50 6.18
C LYS A 383 -30.70 5.66 5.53
N LEU A 384 -29.45 6.13 5.54
CA LEU A 384 -28.31 5.33 5.09
C LEU A 384 -28.15 4.08 5.96
N ILE A 385 -28.22 4.23 7.28
CA ILE A 385 -28.07 3.10 8.20
C ILE A 385 -29.18 2.08 7.95
N ASP A 386 -30.42 2.53 7.81
CA ASP A 386 -31.55 1.64 7.51
C ASP A 386 -31.31 0.90 6.19
N ALA A 387 -30.92 1.61 5.14
CA ALA A 387 -30.63 0.99 3.85
C ALA A 387 -29.50 -0.05 3.89
N LEU A 388 -28.47 0.14 4.73
CA LEU A 388 -27.37 -0.81 4.88
C LEU A 388 -27.78 -2.04 5.71
N VAL A 389 -28.48 -1.82 6.82
CA VAL A 389 -28.91 -2.88 7.73
C VAL A 389 -30.05 -3.72 7.14
N ASP A 390 -30.92 -3.13 6.31
CA ASP A 390 -32.00 -3.84 5.60
C ASP A 390 -31.58 -4.38 4.23
N SER A 391 -30.28 -4.32 3.90
CA SER A 391 -29.78 -4.97 2.68
C SER A 391 -29.83 -6.50 2.79
N ASN A 392 -30.13 -7.17 1.67
CA ASN A 392 -30.08 -8.63 1.59
C ASN A 392 -28.68 -9.16 1.98
N GLU A 393 -27.62 -8.43 1.61
CA GLU A 393 -26.25 -8.79 1.97
C GLU A 393 -26.04 -8.82 3.49
N TYR A 394 -26.61 -7.87 4.24
CA TYR A 394 -26.51 -7.90 5.69
C TYR A 394 -27.17 -9.17 6.27
N ALA A 395 -28.36 -9.50 5.77
CA ALA A 395 -29.10 -10.69 6.19
C ALA A 395 -28.34 -11.99 5.86
N ASP A 396 -27.74 -12.09 4.68
CA ASP A 396 -26.99 -13.29 4.24
C ASP A 396 -25.73 -13.54 5.08
N TYR A 397 -25.00 -12.48 5.44
CA TYR A 397 -23.72 -12.61 6.15
C TYR A 397 -23.86 -12.67 7.67
N PHE A 398 -24.79 -11.91 8.25
CA PHE A 398 -24.90 -11.72 9.70
C PHE A 398 -26.23 -12.22 10.27
N GLY A 399 -27.28 -12.26 9.44
CA GLY A 399 -28.63 -12.54 9.90
C GLY A 399 -29.09 -11.53 10.96
N GLU A 400 -29.80 -12.01 11.98
CA GLU A 400 -30.29 -11.16 13.08
C GLU A 400 -29.53 -11.33 14.39
N GLU A 401 -28.73 -12.38 14.53
CA GLU A 401 -28.09 -12.77 15.79
C GLU A 401 -26.57 -12.50 15.82
N THR A 402 -25.91 -12.45 14.65
CA THR A 402 -24.45 -12.34 14.57
C THR A 402 -24.01 -10.88 14.60
N VAL A 403 -23.00 -10.58 15.40
CA VAL A 403 -22.33 -9.28 15.36
C VAL A 403 -21.59 -9.13 14.03
N PRO A 404 -21.70 -7.97 13.33
CA PRO A 404 -20.93 -7.75 12.12
C PRO A 404 -19.43 -7.90 12.37
N TYR A 405 -18.70 -8.40 11.38
CA TYR A 405 -17.26 -8.64 11.48
C TYR A 405 -16.54 -8.18 10.21
N LEU A 406 -15.27 -7.84 10.35
CA LEU A 406 -14.44 -7.38 9.24
C LEU A 406 -14.16 -8.53 8.25
N ARG A 407 -14.55 -8.32 6.98
CA ARG A 407 -14.40 -9.27 5.88
C ARG A 407 -13.10 -9.00 5.12
N GLY A 408 -11.99 -9.30 5.79
CA GLY A 408 -10.64 -9.14 5.27
C GLY A 408 -10.13 -10.33 4.45
N LEU A 409 -8.82 -10.31 4.16
CA LEU A 409 -8.13 -11.40 3.48
C LEU A 409 -8.32 -12.74 4.22
N GLY A 410 -8.53 -13.82 3.47
CA GLY A 410 -8.69 -15.17 4.01
C GLY A 410 -10.12 -15.53 4.43
N GLN A 411 -10.94 -14.57 4.86
CA GLN A 411 -12.33 -14.81 5.26
C GLN A 411 -13.27 -15.03 4.07
N GLU A 412 -13.04 -14.28 2.99
CA GLU A 412 -13.79 -14.39 1.74
C GLU A 412 -12.90 -14.03 0.53
N ALA A 413 -13.38 -14.34 -0.67
CA ALA A 413 -12.73 -13.96 -1.91
C ALA A 413 -12.72 -12.43 -2.07
N GLN A 414 -11.53 -11.84 -2.16
CA GLN A 414 -11.34 -10.40 -2.29
C GLN A 414 -11.29 -9.98 -3.75
N GLU A 415 -11.91 -8.85 -4.08
CA GLU A 415 -11.80 -8.29 -5.42
C GLU A 415 -10.53 -7.44 -5.57
N CYS A 416 -9.91 -7.47 -6.74
CA CYS A 416 -8.73 -6.66 -7.01
C CYS A 416 -9.06 -5.17 -7.21
N ARG A 417 -10.32 -4.85 -7.58
CA ARG A 417 -10.77 -3.48 -7.91
C ARG A 417 -10.65 -2.49 -6.76
N ASN A 418 -10.88 -2.92 -5.52
CA ASN A 418 -10.80 -2.07 -4.33
C ASN A 418 -9.75 -2.56 -3.33
N TRP A 419 -8.76 -3.34 -3.78
CA TRP A 419 -7.76 -3.98 -2.92
C TRP A 419 -7.09 -3.03 -1.94
N GLY A 420 -6.37 -2.01 -2.43
CA GLY A 420 -5.68 -1.03 -1.58
C GLY A 420 -6.63 -0.28 -0.64
N PRO A 421 -7.70 0.34 -1.15
CA PRO A 421 -8.67 1.06 -0.33
C PRO A 421 -9.32 0.22 0.76
N GLN A 422 -9.64 -1.05 0.48
CA GLN A 422 -10.22 -1.95 1.48
C GLN A 422 -9.20 -2.28 2.58
N GLN A 423 -7.95 -2.56 2.23
CA GLN A 423 -6.92 -2.87 3.23
C GLN A 423 -6.62 -1.68 4.14
N ASP A 424 -6.63 -0.46 3.59
CA ASP A 424 -6.48 0.76 4.38
C ASP A 424 -7.70 1.05 5.26
N LEU A 425 -8.92 0.77 4.76
CA LEU A 425 -10.17 0.96 5.49
C LEU A 425 -10.25 0.09 6.75
N LEU A 426 -9.70 -1.13 6.70
CA LEU A 426 -9.74 -2.08 7.81
C LEU A 426 -8.71 -1.78 8.92
N ARG A 427 -7.93 -0.69 8.81
CA ARG A 427 -6.96 -0.24 9.83
C ARG A 427 -7.58 0.76 10.80
N TYR A 428 -7.01 0.83 12.00
CA TYR A 428 -7.35 1.87 12.99
C TYR A 428 -7.08 3.30 12.50
N SER A 429 -6.24 3.46 11.46
CA SER A 429 -5.91 4.76 10.89
C SER A 429 -6.98 5.30 9.94
N ALA A 430 -7.97 4.50 9.57
CA ALA A 430 -9.01 4.87 8.62
C ALA A 430 -9.77 6.16 9.01
N PRO A 431 -10.23 6.36 10.26
CA PRO A 431 -10.92 7.59 10.65
C PRO A 431 -10.07 8.88 10.51
N PHE A 432 -8.74 8.78 10.53
CA PHE A 432 -7.89 9.96 10.36
C PHE A 432 -7.87 10.46 8.91
N ARG A 433 -8.24 9.61 7.93
CA ARG A 433 -8.40 10.03 6.54
C ARG A 433 -9.72 10.78 6.35
N LYS A 434 -9.63 12.07 6.01
CA LYS A 434 -10.80 12.95 5.79
C LYS A 434 -11.32 12.97 4.36
N ILE A 435 -10.49 12.54 3.40
CA ILE A 435 -10.81 12.53 1.97
C ILE A 435 -11.41 11.16 1.60
N PRO A 436 -12.51 11.12 0.83
CA PRO A 436 -13.10 9.85 0.39
C PRO A 436 -12.13 9.09 -0.52
N GLN A 437 -11.91 7.81 -0.24
CA GLN A 437 -10.95 6.97 -0.95
C GLN A 437 -11.60 6.20 -2.11
N PHE A 438 -12.77 5.59 -1.88
CA PHE A 438 -13.42 4.73 -2.87
C PHE A 438 -13.98 5.55 -4.03
N LEU A 439 -14.67 6.65 -3.72
CA LEU A 439 -15.23 7.52 -4.76
C LEU A 439 -14.14 8.08 -5.69
N THR A 440 -13.03 8.55 -5.11
CA THR A 440 -11.93 9.14 -5.89
C THR A 440 -11.17 8.09 -6.69
N THR A 441 -10.92 6.91 -6.12
CA THR A 441 -10.28 5.80 -6.83
C THR A 441 -11.14 5.26 -7.97
N PHE A 442 -12.44 5.02 -7.75
CA PHE A 442 -13.34 4.54 -8.81
C PHE A 442 -13.52 5.57 -9.91
N ALA A 443 -13.66 6.85 -9.57
CA ALA A 443 -13.71 7.90 -10.59
C ALA A 443 -12.40 7.96 -11.40
N ALA A 444 -11.25 7.79 -10.75
CA ALA A 444 -9.96 7.84 -11.41
C ALA A 444 -9.70 6.67 -12.37
N TYR A 445 -10.33 5.50 -12.16
CA TYR A 445 -10.24 4.38 -13.12
C TYR A 445 -10.86 4.71 -14.48
N ASP A 446 -11.87 5.57 -14.52
CA ASP A 446 -12.55 5.98 -15.76
C ASP A 446 -11.90 7.22 -16.40
N GLN A 447 -10.91 7.84 -15.75
CA GLN A 447 -10.29 9.09 -16.17
C GLN A 447 -8.86 8.88 -16.70
N PRO A 448 -8.36 9.77 -17.57
CA PRO A 448 -6.96 9.77 -17.97
C PRO A 448 -6.04 10.06 -16.78
N LEU A 449 -4.72 9.97 -17.01
CA LEU A 449 -3.72 10.26 -15.99
C LEU A 449 -3.96 11.64 -15.34
N PRO A 450 -3.90 11.74 -14.01
CA PRO A 450 -4.08 13.01 -13.31
C PRO A 450 -2.89 13.95 -13.53
N ASP A 451 -3.14 15.26 -13.44
CA ASP A 451 -2.06 16.26 -13.37
C ASP A 451 -1.42 16.25 -11.98
N GLN A 452 -0.32 15.52 -11.83
CA GLN A 452 0.50 15.49 -10.62
C GLN A 452 1.94 15.07 -10.95
N HIS A 453 2.85 15.22 -10.00
CA HIS A 453 4.23 14.73 -10.14
C HIS A 453 4.27 13.20 -10.39
N PRO A 454 5.20 12.70 -11.24
CA PRO A 454 5.30 11.27 -11.57
C PRO A 454 5.46 10.32 -10.37
N TYR A 455 6.04 10.82 -9.28
CA TYR A 455 6.27 10.05 -8.05
C TYR A 455 5.18 10.19 -6.98
N GLY A 456 4.08 10.87 -7.28
CA GLY A 456 2.95 11.08 -6.38
C GLY A 456 2.71 12.56 -6.06
N SER A 457 1.48 12.88 -5.67
CA SER A 457 0.99 14.25 -5.44
C SER A 457 1.77 15.03 -4.38
N GLY A 458 2.34 14.37 -3.37
CA GLY A 458 3.12 15.04 -2.31
C GLY A 458 4.52 15.51 -2.73
N ASN A 459 4.95 15.26 -3.97
CA ASN A 459 6.27 15.65 -4.48
C ASN A 459 6.28 16.98 -5.23
N ASP A 460 5.12 17.56 -5.54
CA ASP A 460 5.05 18.94 -6.03
C ASP A 460 5.05 19.92 -4.84
N PRO A 461 5.91 20.96 -4.83
CA PRO A 461 5.80 22.04 -3.86
C PRO A 461 4.59 22.92 -4.17
N ILE A 462 4.07 23.59 -3.14
CA ILE A 462 3.07 24.65 -3.32
C ILE A 462 3.73 25.83 -4.03
N GLU A 463 3.09 26.35 -5.08
CA GLU A 463 3.65 27.39 -5.94
C GLU A 463 3.47 28.80 -5.36
N ASN A 464 4.19 29.06 -4.28
CA ASN A 464 4.27 30.36 -3.61
C ASN A 464 5.61 31.08 -3.91
N GLN A 465 5.76 32.31 -3.42
CA GLN A 465 6.98 33.10 -3.64
C GLN A 465 8.17 32.55 -2.83
N PHE A 466 7.96 32.10 -1.60
CA PHE A 466 9.02 31.70 -0.67
C PHE A 466 8.79 30.30 -0.07
N GLY A 467 9.89 29.59 0.16
CA GLY A 467 9.92 28.36 0.93
C GLY A 467 9.58 27.09 0.12
N ALA A 468 10.25 26.00 0.45
CA ALA A 468 10.01 24.70 -0.12
C ALA A 468 8.95 23.95 0.69
N ILE A 469 7.68 24.36 0.53
CA ILE A 469 6.56 23.79 1.28
C ILE A 469 5.92 22.67 0.48
N PHE A 470 5.99 21.45 1.02
CA PHE A 470 5.34 20.27 0.48
C PHE A 470 4.20 19.82 1.39
N PRO A 471 3.04 19.42 0.83
CA PRO A 471 2.01 18.74 1.60
C PRO A 471 2.57 17.51 2.32
N LYS A 472 2.30 17.40 3.63
CA LYS A 472 2.82 16.29 4.46
C LYS A 472 1.83 15.13 4.47
N GLU A 473 2.17 14.07 3.74
CA GLU A 473 1.32 12.86 3.59
C GLU A 473 1.02 12.15 4.91
N THR A 474 1.87 12.29 5.94
CA THR A 474 1.67 11.64 7.25
C THR A 474 0.73 12.40 8.18
N ARG A 475 0.58 13.71 8.00
CA ARG A 475 -0.38 14.52 8.75
C ARG A 475 -1.74 14.57 8.04
N ASP A 476 -1.68 14.77 6.73
CA ASP A 476 -2.84 14.81 5.85
C ASP A 476 -2.74 13.57 4.94
N LEU A 477 -3.42 12.48 5.31
CA LEU A 477 -3.44 11.20 4.59
C LEU A 477 -4.11 11.36 3.22
N ASN A 478 -3.41 12.00 2.28
CA ASN A 478 -3.86 12.31 0.93
C ASN A 478 -2.89 11.78 -0.14
N ALA A 479 -2.46 10.52 0.02
CA ALA A 479 -1.75 9.84 -1.05
C ALA A 479 -2.73 9.50 -2.18
N SER A 480 -2.38 9.92 -3.40
CA SER A 480 -3.08 9.63 -4.66
C SER A 480 -2.11 9.02 -5.68
N PRO A 481 -1.71 7.75 -5.51
CA PRO A 481 -0.74 7.13 -6.41
C PRO A 481 -1.34 6.98 -7.82
N ALA A 482 -0.57 7.34 -8.83
CA ALA A 482 -0.90 7.09 -10.24
C ALA A 482 0.31 6.50 -10.96
N LEU A 483 0.05 5.72 -12.01
CA LEU A 483 1.08 4.97 -12.73
C LEU A 483 1.60 5.78 -13.91
N PHE A 484 2.65 6.56 -13.69
CA PHE A 484 3.34 7.28 -14.77
C PHE A 484 4.38 6.38 -15.44
N GLY A 485 4.22 6.20 -16.75
CA GLY A 485 5.22 5.56 -17.61
C GLY A 485 6.54 6.35 -17.64
N LYS A 486 7.59 5.69 -18.15
CA LYS A 486 8.91 6.32 -18.34
C LYS A 486 8.82 7.53 -19.27
N ASP A 487 8.14 7.36 -20.40
CA ASP A 487 7.98 8.39 -21.42
C ASP A 487 6.64 9.13 -21.21
N THR A 488 6.62 10.00 -20.21
CA THR A 488 5.47 10.87 -19.91
C THR A 488 5.91 12.33 -19.88
N ARG A 489 5.02 13.22 -20.32
CA ARG A 489 5.23 14.67 -20.27
C ARG A 489 4.02 15.35 -19.67
N ARG A 490 4.26 16.09 -18.59
CA ARG A 490 3.28 16.92 -17.90
C ARG A 490 2.95 18.14 -18.73
N LEU A 491 1.67 18.51 -18.72
CA LEU A 491 1.20 19.75 -19.35
C LEU A 491 1.50 20.92 -18.42
N LEU A 492 2.44 21.77 -18.83
CA LEU A 492 2.82 22.97 -18.10
C LEU A 492 2.22 24.21 -18.78
N ILE A 493 1.73 25.15 -17.98
CA ILE A 493 1.13 26.40 -18.46
C ILE A 493 2.20 27.48 -18.46
N ASN A 494 2.41 28.13 -19.62
CA ASN A 494 3.37 29.23 -19.74
C ASN A 494 2.91 30.45 -18.93
N ARG A 495 3.83 31.06 -18.18
CA ARG A 495 3.60 32.30 -17.42
C ARG A 495 3.83 33.51 -18.33
N GLY A 496 2.88 33.72 -19.23
CA GLY A 496 2.90 34.77 -20.25
C GLY A 496 1.92 34.43 -21.37
N PRO A 497 2.12 34.95 -22.59
CA PRO A 497 1.32 34.55 -23.75
C PRO A 497 1.40 33.04 -23.98
N GLY A 498 0.25 32.36 -24.09
CA GLY A 498 0.19 30.91 -24.29
C GLY A 498 0.84 30.43 -25.59
N ILE A 499 0.90 31.29 -26.60
CA ILE A 499 1.57 31.05 -27.89
C ILE A 499 3.09 30.85 -27.76
N ASN A 500 3.70 31.37 -26.69
CA ASN A 500 5.14 31.26 -26.42
C ASN A 500 5.46 29.99 -25.62
N SER A 501 4.58 28.99 -25.62
CA SER A 501 4.87 27.70 -25.00
C SER A 501 5.99 26.99 -25.77
N GLN A 502 7.06 26.64 -25.07
CA GLN A 502 8.29 26.08 -25.63
C GLN A 502 8.12 24.69 -26.23
N VAL A 503 6.99 24.03 -25.94
CA VAL A 503 6.64 22.73 -26.52
C VAL A 503 6.18 22.86 -27.97
N SER A 504 5.39 23.91 -28.26
CA SER A 504 4.89 24.18 -29.62
C SER A 504 5.77 25.16 -30.38
N ASN A 505 6.45 26.07 -29.69
CA ASN A 505 7.34 27.07 -30.28
C ASN A 505 8.69 27.12 -29.52
N PRO A 506 9.63 26.21 -29.82
CA PRO A 506 10.95 26.20 -29.19
C PRO A 506 11.77 27.48 -29.45
N GLY A 507 11.53 28.16 -30.58
CA GLY A 507 12.19 29.43 -30.92
C GLY A 507 11.77 30.62 -30.06
N ALA A 508 10.72 30.47 -29.23
CA ALA A 508 10.31 31.49 -28.26
C ALA A 508 11.15 31.46 -26.96
N ARG A 509 12.13 30.55 -26.82
CA ARG A 509 13.09 30.59 -25.72
C ARG A 509 13.88 31.89 -25.75
N GLY A 510 14.06 32.52 -24.58
CA GLY A 510 14.72 33.82 -24.46
C GLY A 510 13.83 35.03 -24.79
N VAL A 511 12.62 34.84 -25.35
CA VAL A 511 11.67 35.94 -25.58
C VAL A 511 11.06 36.37 -24.26
N ALA A 512 11.21 37.65 -23.92
CA ALA A 512 10.64 38.20 -22.70
C ALA A 512 9.10 38.10 -22.70
N PRO A 513 8.46 37.72 -21.57
CA PRO A 513 7.04 37.40 -21.52
C PRO A 513 6.10 38.63 -21.54
N GLY A 514 6.64 39.85 -21.64
CA GLY A 514 5.87 41.10 -21.69
C GLY A 514 5.10 41.39 -20.39
N SER A 515 3.98 42.12 -20.50
CA SER A 515 3.15 42.53 -19.35
C SER A 515 2.34 41.40 -18.71
N LEU A 516 2.17 40.27 -19.40
CA LEU A 516 1.43 39.10 -18.93
C LEU A 516 2.28 38.15 -18.07
N GLY A 517 3.61 38.31 -18.09
CA GLY A 517 4.55 37.48 -17.36
C GLY A 517 5.21 38.18 -16.17
N PRO A 518 6.18 37.52 -15.51
CA PRO A 518 6.97 38.15 -14.47
C PRO A 518 7.92 39.21 -15.05
N LYS A 519 8.33 40.16 -14.20
CA LYS A 519 9.37 41.13 -14.54
C LYS A 519 10.71 40.42 -14.74
N VAL A 520 11.37 40.71 -15.85
CA VAL A 520 12.70 40.17 -16.19
C VAL A 520 13.77 41.18 -15.79
N PHE A 521 14.83 40.71 -15.13
CA PHE A 521 16.00 41.51 -14.78
C PHE A 521 17.19 41.03 -15.61
N LYS A 522 17.82 41.94 -16.35
CA LYS A 522 18.96 41.67 -17.21
C LYS A 522 20.07 42.68 -16.93
N LEU A 523 21.31 42.21 -16.87
CA LEU A 523 22.50 43.03 -16.71
C LEU A 523 22.98 43.51 -18.10
N ASP A 524 22.47 44.64 -18.58
CA ASP A 524 22.83 45.17 -19.91
C ASP A 524 24.08 46.08 -19.91
N GLN A 525 24.60 46.48 -18.75
CA GLN A 525 25.75 47.39 -18.63
C GLN A 525 26.77 46.87 -17.61
N ILE A 526 27.96 46.53 -18.10
CA ILE A 526 29.14 46.25 -17.27
C ILE A 526 29.89 47.58 -17.08
N PRO A 527 30.20 48.01 -15.84
CA PRO A 527 31.02 49.17 -15.61
C PRO A 527 32.41 48.95 -16.24
N GLY A 528 32.76 49.71 -17.28
CA GLY A 528 34.11 49.69 -17.88
C GLY A 528 34.20 49.61 -19.41
N LYS A 529 33.09 49.50 -20.15
CA LYS A 529 33.11 49.50 -21.63
C LYS A 529 32.19 50.58 -22.23
N GLY A 530 32.45 51.83 -21.87
CA GLY A 530 31.77 53.00 -22.42
C GLY A 530 31.95 54.24 -21.54
N PHE A 531 32.38 55.35 -22.13
CA PHE A 531 32.69 56.63 -21.48
C PHE A 531 31.44 57.42 -21.04
N ASP A 532 30.43 56.78 -20.43
CA ASP A 532 29.28 57.54 -19.92
C ASP A 532 28.64 56.97 -18.63
N SER A 533 28.64 57.80 -17.58
CA SER A 533 27.90 57.72 -16.32
C SER A 533 28.05 56.49 -15.38
N ILE A 534 29.10 56.50 -14.55
CA ILE A 534 29.32 55.57 -13.41
C ILE A 534 28.23 55.68 -12.31
N LYS A 535 27.44 56.76 -12.27
CA LYS A 535 26.50 57.04 -11.17
C LYS A 535 25.14 56.33 -11.25
N PHE A 536 24.76 55.76 -12.40
CA PHE A 536 23.48 55.06 -12.56
C PHE A 536 23.60 53.52 -12.50
N SER A 537 24.81 52.97 -12.67
CA SER A 537 25.06 51.51 -12.72
C SER A 537 24.97 50.83 -11.34
N GLU A 538 25.40 51.47 -10.25
CA GLU A 538 25.35 50.86 -8.91
C GLU A 538 23.92 50.57 -8.43
N SER A 539 22.96 51.44 -8.79
CA SER A 539 21.56 51.26 -8.42
C SER A 539 20.89 50.10 -9.19
N SER A 540 21.32 49.85 -10.43
CA SER A 540 20.77 48.81 -11.29
C SER A 540 21.40 47.44 -11.00
N THR A 541 22.71 47.38 -10.74
CA THR A 541 23.40 46.15 -10.27
C THR A 541 22.84 45.70 -8.92
N GLN A 542 22.59 46.61 -7.99
CA GLN A 542 22.03 46.26 -6.69
C GLN A 542 20.58 45.76 -6.78
N ALA A 543 19.80 46.26 -7.75
CA ALA A 543 18.48 45.72 -8.04
C ALA A 543 18.56 44.27 -8.59
N ILE A 544 19.58 43.97 -9.39
CA ILE A 544 19.84 42.62 -9.92
C ILE A 544 20.27 41.66 -8.81
N ILE A 545 21.15 42.10 -7.90
CA ILE A 545 21.56 41.32 -6.72
C ILE A 545 20.34 40.95 -5.88
N ARG A 546 19.49 41.94 -5.55
CA ARG A 546 18.24 41.69 -4.81
C ARG A 546 17.30 40.74 -5.57
N ALA A 547 17.16 40.93 -6.88
CA ALA A 547 16.34 40.03 -7.71
C ALA A 547 16.89 38.59 -7.72
N ALA A 548 18.20 38.41 -7.77
CA ALA A 548 18.85 37.10 -7.72
C ALA A 548 18.62 36.40 -6.37
N TYR A 549 18.73 37.13 -5.24
CA TYR A 549 18.37 36.59 -3.93
C TYR A 549 16.89 36.21 -3.84
N LEU A 550 15.99 37.07 -4.30
CA LEU A 550 14.55 36.79 -4.34
C LEU A 550 14.23 35.57 -5.22
N GLN A 551 14.93 35.38 -6.33
CA GLN A 551 14.72 34.24 -7.19
C GLN A 551 15.22 32.93 -6.56
N VAL A 552 16.48 32.91 -6.10
CA VAL A 552 17.15 31.70 -5.60
C VAL A 552 16.61 31.30 -4.22
N PHE A 553 16.51 32.26 -3.29
CA PHE A 553 16.06 31.99 -1.92
C PHE A 553 14.55 32.19 -1.73
N GLY A 554 13.86 32.89 -2.65
CA GLY A 554 12.43 33.21 -2.51
C GLY A 554 12.15 34.40 -1.59
N ARG A 555 13.17 34.93 -0.91
CA ARG A 555 13.09 36.02 0.06
C ARG A 555 14.44 36.71 0.18
N GLU A 556 14.44 37.88 0.82
CA GLU A 556 15.69 38.48 1.29
C GLU A 556 16.31 37.61 2.39
N VAL A 557 17.64 37.51 2.32
CA VAL A 557 18.45 36.67 3.19
C VAL A 557 18.71 37.43 4.50
N TYR A 558 18.94 36.71 5.60
CA TYR A 558 19.22 37.38 6.87
C TYR A 558 20.64 37.97 6.88
N LYS A 559 20.85 39.03 7.65
CA LYS A 559 22.17 39.64 7.82
C LYS A 559 23.21 38.58 8.22
N GLY A 560 24.30 38.48 7.46
CA GLY A 560 25.36 37.49 7.66
C GLY A 560 25.18 36.16 6.92
N GLN A 561 24.05 35.95 6.24
CA GLN A 561 23.86 34.83 5.29
C GLN A 561 24.10 35.26 3.83
N GLU A 562 24.34 36.55 3.61
CA GLU A 562 24.71 37.17 2.33
C GLU A 562 26.14 36.77 1.92
N LEU A 563 26.36 36.66 0.61
CA LEU A 563 27.65 36.34 0.01
C LEU A 563 28.33 37.64 -0.45
N SER A 564 28.82 38.43 0.50
CA SER A 564 29.43 39.74 0.23
C SER A 564 30.56 39.68 -0.80
N THR A 565 31.39 38.63 -0.78
CA THR A 565 32.46 38.44 -1.77
C THR A 565 31.94 38.22 -3.17
N ALA A 566 30.82 37.51 -3.32
CA ALA A 566 30.20 37.27 -4.63
C ALA A 566 29.48 38.53 -5.13
N GLU A 567 28.87 39.31 -4.22
CA GLU A 567 28.24 40.59 -4.54
C GLU A 567 29.25 41.60 -5.10
N THR A 568 30.35 41.84 -4.38
CA THR A 568 31.41 42.75 -4.85
C THR A 568 32.00 42.31 -6.19
N ARG A 569 32.16 41.00 -6.41
CA ARG A 569 32.65 40.48 -7.70
C ARG A 569 31.67 40.74 -8.84
N LEU A 570 30.37 40.65 -8.60
CA LEU A 570 29.35 40.98 -9.60
C LEU A 570 29.32 42.49 -9.87
N GLU A 571 29.42 43.31 -8.82
CA GLU A 571 29.48 44.78 -8.94
C GLU A 571 30.70 45.25 -9.75
N ASN A 572 31.86 44.60 -9.54
CA ASN A 572 33.08 44.86 -10.30
C ASN A 572 33.04 44.30 -11.73
N GLY A 573 32.02 43.50 -12.09
CA GLY A 573 31.94 42.83 -13.39
C GLY A 573 32.93 41.68 -13.58
N GLU A 574 33.48 41.12 -12.49
CA GLU A 574 34.41 39.98 -12.53
C GLU A 574 33.69 38.65 -12.80
N ILE A 575 32.40 38.56 -12.47
CA ILE A 575 31.55 37.38 -12.68
C ILE A 575 30.27 37.74 -13.42
N THR A 576 29.70 36.78 -14.16
CA THR A 576 28.40 36.93 -14.82
C THR A 576 27.25 36.69 -13.85
N VAL A 577 26.02 37.03 -14.24
CA VAL A 577 24.82 36.77 -13.42
C VAL A 577 24.64 35.26 -13.23
N ARG A 578 24.91 34.44 -14.25
CA ARG A 578 24.90 32.97 -14.15
C ARG A 578 25.88 32.46 -13.10
N GLU A 579 27.11 32.98 -13.08
CA GLU A 579 28.11 32.56 -12.10
C GLU A 579 27.78 33.04 -10.69
N PHE A 580 27.18 34.23 -10.56
CA PHE A 580 26.62 34.69 -9.29
C PHE A 580 25.51 33.75 -8.78
N ILE A 581 24.58 33.35 -9.64
CA ILE A 581 23.53 32.37 -9.29
C ILE A 581 24.13 31.01 -8.93
N ARG A 582 25.18 30.56 -9.62
CA ARG A 582 25.91 29.33 -9.30
C ARG A 582 26.46 29.38 -7.87
N GLN A 583 27.09 30.49 -7.48
CA GLN A 583 27.63 30.68 -6.15
C GLN A 583 26.52 30.76 -5.07
N LEU A 584 25.41 31.45 -5.36
CA LEU A 584 24.25 31.48 -4.48
C LEU A 584 23.65 30.08 -4.26
N ALA A 585 23.44 29.31 -5.33
CA ALA A 585 22.87 27.97 -5.25
C ALA A 585 23.83 26.96 -4.60
N LYS A 586 25.15 27.13 -4.73
CA LYS A 586 26.16 26.29 -4.07
C LYS A 586 26.47 26.70 -2.63
N SER A 587 25.91 27.81 -2.15
CA SER A 587 26.13 28.30 -0.78
C SER A 587 25.66 27.30 0.28
N GLU A 588 26.30 27.35 1.45
CA GLU A 588 25.93 26.50 2.59
C GLU A 588 24.51 26.82 3.09
N THR A 589 24.12 28.10 3.04
CA THR A 589 22.78 28.57 3.45
C THR A 589 21.70 27.97 2.56
N PHE A 590 21.90 27.96 1.24
CA PHE A 590 20.99 27.32 0.29
C PHE A 590 20.90 25.81 0.51
N ARG A 591 22.04 25.14 0.68
CA ARG A 591 22.10 23.69 0.93
C ARG A 591 21.36 23.30 2.21
N LYS A 592 21.57 24.02 3.32
CA LYS A 592 20.86 23.78 4.59
C LYS A 592 19.35 23.93 4.44
N MET A 593 18.91 24.91 3.64
CA MET A 593 17.49 25.22 3.48
C MET A 593 16.76 24.24 2.57
N TYR A 594 17.35 23.90 1.42
CA TYR A 594 16.63 23.24 0.31
C TYR A 594 17.19 21.87 -0.07
N TRP A 595 18.32 21.43 0.48
CA TRP A 595 18.87 20.10 0.22
C TRP A 595 18.80 19.20 1.45
N THR A 596 19.40 19.62 2.57
CA THR A 596 19.55 18.78 3.77
C THR A 596 18.22 18.44 4.45
N SER A 597 17.25 19.35 4.40
CA SER A 597 15.97 19.23 5.09
C SER A 597 14.89 18.45 4.30
N LEU A 598 15.11 18.24 3.00
CA LEU A 598 14.11 17.73 2.09
C LEU A 598 14.45 16.32 1.62
N TYR A 599 13.41 15.57 1.23
CA TYR A 599 13.59 14.36 0.44
C TYR A 599 14.29 14.70 -0.88
N VAL A 600 15.24 13.87 -1.31
CA VAL A 600 16.11 14.13 -2.48
C VAL A 600 15.31 14.57 -3.71
N MET A 601 14.22 13.89 -4.05
CA MET A 601 13.43 14.29 -5.21
C MET A 601 12.65 15.58 -5.03
N LYS A 602 12.18 15.86 -3.81
CA LYS A 602 11.54 17.13 -3.47
C LYS A 602 12.54 18.28 -3.58
N ALA A 603 13.77 18.06 -3.12
CA ALA A 603 14.87 19.01 -3.28
C ALA A 603 15.17 19.28 -4.76
N VAL A 604 15.36 18.23 -5.56
CA VAL A 604 15.62 18.32 -7.01
C VAL A 604 14.51 19.10 -7.72
N GLU A 605 13.24 18.73 -7.50
CA GLU A 605 12.09 19.41 -8.12
C GLU A 605 12.02 20.88 -7.72
N TYR A 606 12.29 21.23 -6.46
CA TYR A 606 12.29 22.61 -6.00
C TYR A 606 13.46 23.44 -6.57
N ILE A 607 14.68 22.88 -6.56
CA ILE A 607 15.87 23.53 -7.12
C ILE A 607 15.69 23.76 -8.62
N HIS A 608 15.16 22.76 -9.33
CA HIS A 608 14.86 22.85 -10.75
C HIS A 608 13.89 24.01 -11.05
N ARG A 609 12.82 24.16 -10.26
CA ARG A 609 11.88 25.29 -10.39
C ARG A 609 12.55 26.65 -10.17
N ARG A 610 13.48 26.75 -9.23
CA ARG A 610 14.16 28.01 -8.90
C ARG A 610 15.19 28.41 -9.96
N LEU A 611 15.92 27.46 -10.51
CA LEU A 611 16.99 27.73 -11.48
C LEU A 611 16.48 27.79 -12.92
N LEU A 612 15.56 26.91 -13.34
CA LEU A 612 15.02 26.89 -14.70
C LEU A 612 13.68 27.60 -14.85
N GLY A 613 13.04 27.98 -13.75
CA GLY A 613 11.74 28.66 -13.79
C GLY A 613 10.57 27.75 -14.17
N ARG A 614 10.74 26.42 -14.16
CA ARG A 614 9.67 25.46 -14.47
C ARG A 614 9.76 24.19 -13.63
N PRO A 615 8.63 23.49 -13.41
CA PRO A 615 8.63 22.10 -12.94
C PRO A 615 9.35 21.16 -13.92
N THR A 616 9.73 19.97 -13.44
CA THR A 616 10.19 18.90 -14.34
C THR A 616 9.04 18.43 -15.24
N TYR A 617 9.37 18.04 -16.46
CA TYR A 617 8.39 17.57 -17.44
C TYR A 617 7.87 16.18 -17.14
N GLY A 618 8.69 15.29 -16.59
CA GLY A 618 8.30 13.91 -16.40
C GLY A 618 9.46 13.06 -15.93
N ARG A 619 9.21 11.76 -15.88
CA ARG A 619 10.06 10.82 -15.15
C ARG A 619 11.50 10.72 -15.69
N ASN A 620 11.69 10.86 -17.01
CA ASN A 620 13.03 10.80 -17.61
C ASN A 620 13.97 11.91 -17.10
N GLU A 621 13.49 13.15 -17.06
CA GLU A 621 14.24 14.31 -16.57
C GLU A 621 14.52 14.18 -15.07
N THR A 622 13.49 13.84 -14.30
CA THR A 622 13.57 13.59 -12.87
C THR A 622 14.59 12.50 -12.51
N ASN A 623 14.64 11.41 -13.29
CA ASN A 623 15.58 10.31 -13.08
C ASN A 623 17.02 10.67 -13.42
N ALA A 624 17.24 11.42 -14.50
CA ALA A 624 18.58 11.87 -14.88
C ALA A 624 19.21 12.70 -13.75
N TYR A 625 18.44 13.62 -13.16
CA TYR A 625 18.91 14.39 -12.01
C TYR A 625 19.10 13.54 -10.76
N PHE A 626 18.21 12.57 -10.50
CA PHE A 626 18.39 11.63 -9.39
C PHE A 626 19.69 10.82 -9.52
N ASP A 627 20.00 10.32 -10.72
CA ASP A 627 21.23 9.56 -10.98
C ASP A 627 22.49 10.42 -10.77
N ILE A 628 22.44 11.69 -11.17
CA ILE A 628 23.53 12.66 -10.91
C ILE A 628 23.69 12.85 -9.40
N CYS A 629 22.60 13.07 -8.67
CA CYS A 629 22.62 13.24 -7.22
C CYS A 629 23.18 12.00 -6.51
N ALA A 630 22.76 10.81 -6.93
CA ALA A 630 23.20 9.54 -6.33
C ALA A 630 24.69 9.28 -6.56
N LYS A 631 25.23 9.64 -7.73
CA LYS A 631 26.64 9.36 -8.09
C LYS A 631 27.62 10.46 -7.69
N LYS A 632 27.23 11.73 -7.84
CA LYS A 632 28.14 12.88 -7.78
C LYS A 632 27.74 13.92 -6.71
N GLY A 633 26.49 13.90 -6.25
CA GLY A 633 26.01 14.74 -5.16
C GLY A 633 25.40 16.08 -5.59
N PHE A 634 25.26 16.98 -4.62
CA PHE A 634 24.51 18.24 -4.74
C PHE A 634 25.17 19.27 -5.66
N TYR A 635 26.48 19.51 -5.52
CA TYR A 635 27.16 20.57 -6.28
C TYR A 635 27.09 20.34 -7.79
N THR A 636 27.24 19.08 -8.21
CA THR A 636 27.14 18.70 -9.62
C THR A 636 25.71 18.75 -10.17
N LEU A 637 24.68 18.65 -9.32
CA LEU A 637 23.31 18.88 -9.74
C LEU A 637 23.11 20.34 -10.16
N VAL A 638 23.59 21.27 -9.34
CA VAL A 638 23.52 22.72 -9.65
C VAL A 638 24.25 23.02 -10.95
N ASP A 639 25.46 22.47 -11.12
CA ASP A 639 26.22 22.60 -12.36
C ASP A 639 25.46 22.03 -13.56
N ALA A 640 24.94 20.80 -13.45
CA ALA A 640 24.18 20.17 -14.54
C ALA A 640 22.92 20.96 -14.95
N ILE A 641 22.29 21.68 -14.03
CA ILE A 641 21.12 22.53 -14.35
C ILE A 641 21.56 23.83 -15.03
N LEU A 642 22.56 24.52 -14.47
CA LEU A 642 23.04 25.80 -15.00
C LEU A 642 23.82 25.64 -16.32
N ASP A 643 24.41 24.47 -16.55
CA ASP A 643 25.14 24.08 -17.77
C ASP A 643 24.25 23.39 -18.80
N SER A 644 22.93 23.39 -18.58
CA SER A 644 21.97 22.88 -19.55
C SER A 644 21.76 23.85 -20.72
N ALA A 645 21.59 23.30 -21.93
CA ALA A 645 21.28 24.08 -23.12
C ALA A 645 20.00 24.93 -22.95
N GLU A 646 19.03 24.46 -22.16
CA GLU A 646 17.82 25.24 -21.88
C GLU A 646 18.10 26.47 -21.01
N TYR A 647 19.02 26.38 -20.04
CA TYR A 647 19.40 27.55 -19.24
C TYR A 647 20.09 28.60 -20.11
N GLU A 648 21.02 28.16 -20.95
CA GLU A 648 21.79 29.02 -21.86
C GLU A 648 20.90 29.73 -22.89
N GLU A 649 20.00 29.00 -23.56
CA GLU A 649 19.08 29.58 -24.56
C GLU A 649 18.07 30.58 -23.97
N VAL A 650 17.71 30.42 -22.69
CA VAL A 650 16.62 31.18 -22.06
C VAL A 650 17.13 32.38 -21.28
N PHE A 651 18.17 32.19 -20.47
CA PHE A 651 18.69 33.22 -19.57
C PHE A 651 20.05 33.74 -20.01
N GLY A 652 20.85 32.91 -20.68
CA GLY A 652 22.24 33.23 -21.03
C GLY A 652 23.08 33.52 -19.78
N GLU A 653 24.02 34.44 -19.92
CA GLU A 653 24.94 34.85 -18.85
C GLU A 653 24.42 36.02 -18.00
N ASP A 654 23.50 36.82 -18.55
CA ASP A 654 23.17 38.17 -18.03
C ASP A 654 21.77 38.28 -17.42
N THR A 655 20.91 37.27 -17.58
CA THR A 655 19.50 37.34 -17.14
C THR A 655 19.29 36.58 -15.85
N VAL A 656 18.61 37.20 -14.88
CA VAL A 656 18.18 36.51 -13.66
C VAL A 656 17.03 35.54 -14.00
N PRO A 657 17.08 34.27 -13.55
CA PRO A 657 15.99 33.33 -13.75
C PRO A 657 14.67 33.88 -13.23
N TYR A 658 13.59 33.54 -13.91
CA TYR A 658 12.24 33.93 -13.54
C TYR A 658 11.30 32.74 -13.76
N GLU A 659 10.16 32.74 -13.07
CA GLU A 659 9.15 31.68 -13.23
C GLU A 659 8.53 31.73 -14.63
N ARG A 660 8.85 30.73 -15.46
CA ARG A 660 8.39 30.58 -16.85
C ARG A 660 7.17 29.70 -16.98
N TYR A 661 7.08 28.64 -16.19
CA TYR A 661 5.96 27.69 -16.26
C TYR A 661 5.36 27.40 -14.90
N VAL A 662 4.05 27.18 -14.91
CA VAL A 662 3.19 26.99 -13.75
C VAL A 662 2.42 25.69 -13.97
N THR A 663 2.17 24.91 -12.92
CA THR A 663 1.26 23.76 -13.06
C THR A 663 -0.19 24.24 -13.18
N PRO A 664 -1.09 23.45 -13.81
CA PRO A 664 -2.53 23.73 -13.79
C PRO A 664 -3.09 23.99 -12.39
N GLY A 665 -2.65 23.21 -11.40
CA GLY A 665 -3.00 23.41 -9.98
C GLY A 665 -2.57 24.76 -9.44
N GLY A 666 -1.31 25.16 -9.64
CA GLY A 666 -0.80 26.45 -9.18
C GLY A 666 -1.39 27.65 -9.93
N PHE A 667 -1.67 27.50 -11.24
CA PHE A 667 -2.39 28.51 -12.01
C PHE A 667 -3.82 28.73 -11.47
N ALA A 668 -4.54 27.65 -11.17
CA ALA A 668 -5.89 27.73 -10.60
C ALA A 668 -5.90 28.42 -9.23
N GLN A 669 -4.90 28.17 -8.37
CA GLN A 669 -4.77 28.85 -7.07
C GLN A 669 -4.58 30.37 -7.17
N ARG A 670 -4.04 30.85 -8.30
CA ARG A 670 -3.83 32.27 -8.56
C ARG A 670 -5.05 32.91 -9.24
N MET A 671 -5.61 32.25 -10.25
CA MET A 671 -6.63 32.84 -11.14
C MET A 671 -8.08 32.57 -10.73
N ARG A 672 -8.36 31.51 -9.97
CA ARG A 672 -9.74 31.19 -9.52
C ARG A 672 -10.10 31.80 -8.17
N ARG A 673 -9.50 32.93 -7.82
CA ARG A 673 -9.90 33.70 -6.63
C ARG A 673 -11.13 34.53 -6.96
N VAL A 674 -12.01 34.75 -5.98
CA VAL A 674 -13.28 35.47 -6.17
C VAL A 674 -13.07 36.86 -6.82
N GLY A 675 -11.96 37.55 -6.52
CA GLY A 675 -11.65 38.84 -7.13
C GLY A 675 -10.94 38.80 -8.50
N SER A 676 -10.41 37.65 -8.94
CA SER A 676 -9.71 37.50 -10.22
C SER A 676 -10.54 36.80 -11.30
N ILE A 677 -11.57 36.05 -10.89
CA ILE A 677 -12.66 35.64 -11.76
C ILE A 677 -13.44 36.92 -12.06
N GLY A 678 -13.10 37.63 -13.14
CA GLY A 678 -13.93 38.73 -13.62
C GLY A 678 -15.34 38.24 -13.95
N SER A 679 -16.14 39.05 -14.64
CA SER A 679 -17.42 38.60 -15.24
C SER A 679 -17.22 37.61 -16.41
N THR A 680 -16.09 36.90 -16.47
CA THR A 680 -15.77 35.92 -17.50
C THR A 680 -16.70 34.70 -17.40
N GLY A 681 -17.64 34.61 -18.34
CA GLY A 681 -18.64 33.55 -18.40
C GLY A 681 -20.03 33.98 -17.95
N ILE A 682 -20.18 35.19 -17.39
CA ILE A 682 -21.48 35.85 -17.40
C ILE A 682 -21.64 36.35 -18.83
N THR A 683 -22.58 35.77 -19.58
CA THR A 683 -23.10 36.43 -20.76
C THR A 683 -23.68 37.76 -20.28
N THR A 684 -22.86 38.81 -20.30
CA THR A 684 -23.37 40.17 -20.17
C THR A 684 -24.37 40.28 -21.30
N LYS A 685 -25.66 40.32 -20.98
CA LYS A 685 -26.63 40.78 -21.95
C LYS A 685 -26.06 42.12 -22.40
N PRO A 686 -25.75 42.32 -23.69
CA PRO A 686 -25.26 43.61 -24.14
C PRO A 686 -26.22 44.64 -23.58
N GLU A 687 -25.69 45.70 -22.96
CA GLU A 687 -26.52 46.81 -22.50
C GLU A 687 -27.20 47.37 -23.75
N THR A 688 -28.41 46.88 -23.99
CA THR A 688 -29.25 47.34 -25.07
C THR A 688 -29.90 48.59 -24.53
N THR A 689 -29.73 49.69 -25.26
CA THR A 689 -30.55 50.88 -25.03
C THR A 689 -32.00 50.44 -25.08
N ALA A 690 -32.75 50.71 -24.01
CA ALA A 690 -34.14 50.30 -23.97
C ALA A 690 -34.88 50.97 -25.14
N ARG A 691 -35.72 50.22 -25.85
CA ARG A 691 -36.38 50.68 -27.09
C ARG A 691 -37.12 52.01 -26.94
N PHE A 692 -37.64 52.33 -25.75
CA PHE A 692 -38.28 53.62 -25.49
C PHE A 692 -37.28 54.80 -25.50
N ILE A 693 -36.02 54.57 -25.11
CA ILE A 693 -34.94 55.54 -25.20
C ILE A 693 -34.57 55.75 -26.66
N GLU A 694 -34.50 54.68 -27.45
CA GLU A 694 -34.25 54.77 -28.90
C GLU A 694 -35.36 55.53 -29.63
N LEU A 695 -36.63 55.28 -29.27
CA LEU A 695 -37.79 55.97 -29.84
C LEU A 695 -37.87 57.46 -29.43
N GLY A 696 -37.31 57.84 -28.28
CA GLY A 696 -37.23 59.22 -27.81
C GLY A 696 -35.91 59.92 -28.13
N ALA A 697 -34.92 59.19 -28.65
CA ALA A 697 -33.60 59.71 -28.96
C ALA A 697 -33.65 60.55 -30.24
N VAL A 698 -33.07 61.73 -30.16
CA VAL A 698 -32.90 62.59 -31.33
C VAL A 698 -31.76 62.02 -32.18
N THR A 699 -32.08 61.59 -33.40
CA THR A 699 -31.12 60.99 -34.35
C THR A 699 -30.21 62.02 -35.03
N GLU A 700 -30.58 63.30 -35.00
CA GLU A 700 -29.86 64.39 -35.68
C GLU A 700 -28.97 65.17 -34.72
N THR A 701 -27.77 65.52 -35.16
CA THR A 701 -26.85 66.41 -34.45
C THR A 701 -27.43 67.83 -34.41
N ARG A 702 -27.93 68.27 -33.26
CA ARG A 702 -28.55 69.59 -33.10
C ARG A 702 -27.50 70.67 -32.88
N THR A 703 -27.22 71.44 -33.93
CA THR A 703 -26.41 72.67 -33.84
C THR A 703 -27.24 73.85 -33.35
N SER A 704 -26.61 74.88 -32.76
CA SER A 704 -27.31 76.06 -32.21
C SER A 704 -28.34 76.68 -33.19
N PRO A 705 -28.02 76.89 -34.49
CA PRO A 705 -29.01 77.39 -35.47
C PRO A 705 -30.25 76.50 -35.63
N ASN A 706 -30.07 75.17 -35.62
CA ASN A 706 -31.15 74.18 -35.74
C ASN A 706 -32.08 74.22 -34.51
N VAL A 707 -31.51 74.44 -33.32
CA VAL A 707 -32.28 74.61 -32.09
C VAL A 707 -33.12 75.89 -32.13
N THR A 708 -32.55 77.04 -32.53
CA THR A 708 -33.29 78.30 -32.68
C THR A 708 -34.40 78.22 -33.72
N PHE A 709 -34.17 77.54 -34.85
CA PHE A 709 -35.20 77.35 -35.88
C PHE A 709 -36.40 76.56 -35.35
N ARG A 710 -36.17 75.49 -34.58
CA ARG A 710 -37.25 74.68 -33.98
C ARG A 710 -37.95 75.37 -32.82
N LEU A 711 -37.26 76.20 -32.03
CA LEU A 711 -37.89 77.01 -30.98
C LEU A 711 -38.89 78.02 -31.55
N ASN A 712 -38.65 78.51 -32.77
CA ASN A 712 -39.52 79.46 -33.47
C ASN A 712 -40.60 78.77 -34.33
N GLN A 713 -40.73 77.43 -34.29
CA GLN A 713 -41.83 76.71 -34.94
C GLN A 713 -43.05 76.66 -34.02
N GLY A 714 -44.06 77.46 -34.35
CA GLY A 714 -45.31 77.61 -33.59
C GLY A 714 -45.90 78.99 -33.89
N VAL A 715 -47.20 79.18 -33.60
CA VAL A 715 -47.84 80.51 -33.71
C VAL A 715 -47.30 81.44 -32.62
#